data_AF-A0AAE1WHM7-F1
#
_entry.id   AF-A0AAE1WHM7-F1
#
_cell.length_a   1.000
_cell.length_b   1.000
_cell.length_c   1.000
_cell.angle_alpha   90.00
_cell.angle_beta   90.00
_cell.angle_gamma   90.00
#
_symmetry.space_group_name_H-M   'P 1'
#
loop_
_entity.id
_entity.type
_entity.pdbx_description
1 polymer ?
#
loop_
_entity_poly.entity_id
_entity_poly.type
_entity_poly.pdbx_seq_one_letter_code
_entity_poly.pdbx_strand_id
1 'polypeptide(L)'
;MSASKPPQPLNITTAALHRAALSALSLPPDPQPTFPLAPPRASIPHSKLIPKTRFIVDGFKHADPNFSVSYFLSHFHSDHYTGLSPQWSKGIIYCSSITANLLHQILKIPRPFILPLPLSQPVIIDGAEVWLVDANHCPGAVQFLFKVPASCDGGAGSSGVVTYEKYVHTGDFRYCDEMKNESALSEFIGADAVFLDTTYCNPKFVFPSQEESIDYIVGVIERIGVDYDGVAAKNVLFLVATYVIGKERILVEISRRCKRKIHVSGRKMAVLSALGFGESGVFTEDELESDVHVVGWNVLGETWPYFRPNFVKMKEIMSERGYSKVVGFVPTGWTYEVKRNKFAVRSKDSFEIHLVPYSEHSNYDELREFVKFLKPKRVIPTVGADVEKVDSKHALSMRKHFAGLVNEMAIKQEFLMGFLRGGSGLVDVEKDCPIVLQNIPDQEDEVIASTPNCCSDVELEDDIKSSFPQQVSASSNLEDMKENNVEKSVKELRDCLPSWVTLCQMLDLLGASGGNVVEAVSNFYEHETEFHEQVLPSTSASFTSLGSSENQPPLPFESQNVKGINRSEDISFSQNFKLSNSVNIKKSGVSPGKRKRILDSKTKKRARADSTGNSSDLKQYRITKFFNKKMPVVSEDYKVEVDSCNFNDDQSRLPVDDTKLYEEEVNQFIQIVSGGESLRSYATTILEKTKGDINMALDIYYNDKNGTTTDVNDSKRYMESECPSRVSSGDGDALLSENNKLETKSDIFSPALPKGNLSANYISLPPERYSPTEHACWRKGQPAPYIHIARTFDLVEEEKGKLKATSMLCNMFRSLMVLSPEDVLPTVYLCTNKIAPEHENLELNIGGSIVVAALEEACGTSRAKISNLYNSLGDLGDVAQLCRHTQTLLAPPSALTIQGVFSVLRKISVQTGSGSTTRKKSLIVNLMCSCREKEMKFLVRTLVRNLRIGAMMRTILPALAQAIVMNSADEGVADLKDHIQRLSGAVVESYNILPNLDLLIPSLMEKGIEFSSSTLSMVPGIPIKPMLAKITNGAPQVLKNFQYRAFTCEFKYDGQRAQIHRLADGSVRVFSRNGTHKSTFFSFQVVAIDRRNSKLMSFQELSSRERGSKDSLIALDKIKVDICIFVFDIMFANGEQFLDLPLRQRRQYLKDLFGEEKPGYFEYAREITVESEDADVKNEATLNRMTSFLNDAIHSSCEGIMVKSLDVDAGYTPSKRSDAWLKVKRDYVEGLSDSLDLVPIGAWHGNGRKAG
;
A
#
# COMPACT_ATOMS: atom_id res chain seq x y z
N MET A 1 42.78 -47.41 42.40
CA MET A 1 42.54 -46.72 41.12
C MET A 1 42.29 -45.25 41.43
N SER A 2 42.89 -44.31 40.70
CA SER A 2 42.69 -42.88 40.92
C SER A 2 41.41 -42.39 40.27
N ALA A 3 40.52 -41.74 41.02
CA ALA A 3 39.40 -41.01 40.45
C ALA A 3 39.93 -39.88 39.54
N SER A 4 39.50 -39.86 38.28
CA SER A 4 39.80 -38.76 37.36
C SER A 4 39.14 -37.48 37.86
N LYS A 5 39.90 -36.39 37.96
CA LYS A 5 39.32 -35.05 38.16
C LYS A 5 38.30 -34.78 37.05
N PRO A 6 37.18 -34.08 37.32
CA PRO A 6 36.35 -33.55 36.25
C PRO A 6 37.20 -32.63 35.36
N PRO A 7 36.93 -32.57 34.04
CA PRO A 7 37.65 -31.67 33.15
C PRO A 7 37.45 -30.23 33.61
N GLN A 8 38.53 -29.45 33.67
CA GLN A 8 38.40 -28.01 33.90
C GLN A 8 37.68 -27.38 32.70
N PRO A 9 36.69 -26.49 32.91
CA PRO A 9 35.98 -25.85 31.82
C PRO A 9 36.95 -25.03 30.96
N LEU A 10 36.81 -25.14 29.64
CA LEU A 10 37.58 -24.36 28.67
C LEU A 10 37.29 -22.87 28.91
N ASN A 11 38.34 -22.11 29.24
CA ASN A 11 38.29 -20.67 29.45
C ASN A 11 38.76 -19.95 28.18
N ILE A 12 37.82 -19.30 27.51
CA ILE A 12 37.98 -18.71 26.18
C ILE A 12 37.96 -17.18 26.28
N THR A 13 39.07 -16.56 25.88
CA THR A 13 39.14 -15.10 25.65
C THR A 13 38.88 -14.82 24.17
N THR A 14 37.70 -14.30 23.83
CA THR A 14 37.29 -14.13 22.42
C THR A 14 38.21 -13.16 21.69
N ALA A 15 38.67 -12.10 22.37
CA ALA A 15 39.63 -11.14 21.83
C ALA A 15 41.05 -11.70 21.63
N ALA A 16 41.36 -12.91 22.11
CA ALA A 16 42.57 -13.65 21.75
C ALA A 16 42.34 -14.51 20.50
N LEU A 17 41.23 -15.28 20.46
CA LEU A 17 40.84 -16.07 19.29
C LEU A 17 40.67 -15.22 18.03
N HIS A 18 39.99 -14.07 18.13
CA HIS A 18 39.75 -13.17 17.00
C HIS A 18 41.05 -12.64 16.38
N ARG A 19 42.05 -12.30 17.19
CA ARG A 19 43.40 -11.90 16.71
C ARG A 19 44.16 -13.06 16.08
N ALA A 20 44.05 -14.27 16.64
CA ALA A 20 44.61 -15.47 16.02
C ALA A 20 43.96 -15.78 14.66
N ALA A 21 42.64 -15.57 14.54
CA ALA A 21 41.88 -15.76 13.32
C ALA A 21 42.23 -14.75 12.21
N LEU A 22 42.38 -13.46 12.56
CA LEU A 22 42.89 -12.42 11.64
C LEU A 22 44.32 -12.76 11.16
N SER A 23 45.20 -13.14 12.08
CA SER A 23 46.59 -13.52 11.79
C SER A 23 46.67 -14.73 10.84
N ALA A 24 45.89 -15.78 11.10
CA ALA A 24 45.81 -16.98 10.27
C ALA A 24 45.30 -16.74 8.84
N LEU A 25 44.74 -15.56 8.56
CA LEU A 25 44.23 -15.14 7.25
C LEU A 25 45.00 -13.93 6.67
N SER A 26 46.12 -13.53 7.29
CA SER A 26 46.93 -12.36 6.92
C SER A 26 46.14 -11.04 6.87
N LEU A 27 45.08 -10.92 7.67
CA LEU A 27 44.26 -9.71 7.77
C LEU A 27 44.86 -8.73 8.80
N PRO A 28 44.72 -7.40 8.59
CA PRO A 28 45.22 -6.41 9.53
C PRO A 28 44.50 -6.52 10.89
N PRO A 29 45.20 -6.32 12.02
CA PRO A 29 44.59 -6.34 13.34
C PRO A 29 43.75 -5.08 13.60
N ASP A 30 42.48 -5.27 13.98
CA ASP A 30 41.62 -4.18 14.47
C ASP A 30 42.14 -3.61 15.81
N PRO A 31 41.90 -2.31 16.11
CA PRO A 31 42.22 -1.73 17.41
C PRO A 31 41.36 -2.36 18.52
N GLN A 32 41.91 -2.46 19.73
CA GLN A 32 41.18 -3.10 20.83
C GLN A 32 39.93 -2.31 21.25
N PRO A 33 38.80 -2.99 21.54
CA PRO A 33 37.67 -2.36 22.22
C PRO A 33 38.10 -1.94 23.63
N THR A 34 38.20 -0.63 23.84
CA THR A 34 38.71 -0.02 25.08
C THR A 34 37.83 -0.35 26.30
N PHE A 35 38.48 -0.51 27.46
CA PHE A 35 37.82 -0.43 28.76
C PHE A 35 37.92 1.01 29.32
N PRO A 36 36.93 1.51 30.10
CA PRO A 36 35.69 0.85 30.51
C PRO A 36 34.74 0.57 29.34
N LEU A 37 33.77 -0.33 29.55
CA LEU A 37 32.84 -0.78 28.52
C LEU A 37 32.16 0.41 27.81
N ALA A 38 32.44 0.57 26.52
CA ALA A 38 31.70 1.50 25.68
C ALA A 38 30.20 1.11 25.70
N PRO A 39 29.27 2.04 25.90
CA PRO A 39 27.85 1.72 25.95
C PRO A 39 27.39 1.15 24.59
N PRO A 40 26.47 0.17 24.58
CA PRO A 40 25.93 -0.37 23.34
C PRO A 40 25.30 0.74 22.52
N ARG A 41 25.67 0.84 21.23
CA ARG A 41 25.03 1.80 20.32
C ARG A 41 23.54 1.49 20.23
N ALA A 42 22.71 2.54 20.19
CA ALA A 42 21.25 2.45 20.06
C ALA A 42 20.77 1.76 18.76
N SER A 43 21.68 1.34 17.88
CA SER A 43 21.42 0.52 16.70
C SER A 43 21.46 -1.00 16.96
N ILE A 44 21.76 -1.47 18.19
CA ILE A 44 21.75 -2.89 18.57
C ILE A 44 20.43 -3.22 19.31
N PRO A 45 19.58 -4.14 18.82
CA PRO A 45 18.32 -4.48 19.47
C PRO A 45 18.52 -5.13 20.84
N HIS A 46 17.76 -4.70 21.85
CA HIS A 46 17.81 -5.27 23.20
C HIS A 46 17.54 -6.78 23.23
N SER A 47 16.72 -7.32 22.32
CA SER A 47 16.42 -8.75 22.21
C SER A 47 17.58 -9.59 21.63
N LYS A 48 18.67 -8.95 21.19
CA LYS A 48 19.83 -9.58 20.54
C LYS A 48 21.13 -9.42 21.35
N LEU A 49 21.07 -8.77 22.52
CA LEU A 49 22.22 -8.48 23.40
C LEU A 49 21.99 -9.08 24.79
N ILE A 50 22.87 -9.97 25.25
CA ILE A 50 22.79 -10.53 26.61
C ILE A 50 23.26 -9.49 27.64
N PRO A 51 22.47 -9.15 28.68
CA PRO A 51 22.79 -8.07 29.61
C PRO A 51 24.13 -8.26 30.31
N LYS A 52 24.81 -7.15 30.62
CA LYS A 52 26.14 -7.08 31.25
C LYS A 52 27.28 -7.78 30.48
N THR A 53 27.02 -8.31 29.28
CA THR A 53 28.04 -8.88 28.39
C THR A 53 28.22 -8.03 27.12
N ARG A 54 29.11 -8.49 26.23
CA ARG A 54 29.19 -8.02 24.83
C ARG A 54 28.61 -9.04 23.84
N PHE A 55 27.87 -10.04 24.31
CA PHE A 55 27.41 -11.16 23.48
C PHE A 55 26.22 -10.77 22.62
N ILE A 56 26.40 -10.89 21.30
CA ILE A 56 25.35 -10.62 20.31
C ILE A 56 24.84 -11.95 19.77
N VAL A 57 23.59 -12.30 20.07
CA VAL A 57 22.94 -13.53 19.58
C VAL A 57 22.11 -13.20 18.35
N ASP A 58 22.28 -13.94 17.24
CA ASP A 58 21.49 -13.83 16.01
C ASP A 58 21.37 -12.39 15.44
N GLY A 59 22.42 -11.60 15.63
CA GLY A 59 22.44 -10.14 15.45
C GLY A 59 23.47 -9.65 14.43
N PHE A 60 23.94 -10.51 13.53
CA PHE A 60 25.10 -10.27 12.64
C PHE A 60 24.96 -9.01 11.74
N LYS A 61 23.75 -8.62 11.37
CA LYS A 61 23.47 -7.35 10.66
C LYS A 61 23.78 -6.08 11.47
N HIS A 62 23.82 -6.18 12.80
CA HIS A 62 24.19 -5.11 13.73
C HIS A 62 25.65 -5.20 14.19
N ALA A 63 26.46 -6.10 13.62
CA ALA A 63 27.82 -6.37 14.07
C ALA A 63 28.75 -5.16 13.92
N ASP A 64 29.30 -4.72 15.05
CA ASP A 64 30.18 -3.57 15.21
C ASP A 64 31.46 -3.99 15.95
N PRO A 65 32.61 -4.11 15.24
CA PRO A 65 33.87 -4.56 15.84
C PRO A 65 34.33 -3.72 17.03
N ASN A 66 33.95 -2.45 17.09
CA ASN A 66 34.29 -1.54 18.19
C ASN A 66 33.56 -1.89 19.49
N PHE A 67 32.42 -2.56 19.40
CA PHE A 67 31.60 -2.97 20.56
C PHE A 67 31.72 -4.46 20.87
N SER A 68 31.72 -5.34 19.86
CA SER A 68 31.78 -6.79 20.08
C SER A 68 32.54 -7.56 19.01
N VAL A 69 33.29 -8.55 19.48
CA VAL A 69 33.92 -9.63 18.70
C VAL A 69 33.33 -11.01 19.05
N SER A 70 32.27 -11.05 19.88
CA SER A 70 31.71 -12.27 20.50
C SER A 70 30.26 -12.47 20.06
N TYR A 71 30.08 -13.25 18.98
CA TYR A 71 28.78 -13.46 18.32
C TYR A 71 28.30 -14.90 18.47
N PHE A 72 26.99 -15.09 18.59
CA PHE A 72 26.35 -16.39 18.78
C PHE A 72 25.29 -16.60 17.69
N LEU A 73 25.26 -17.79 17.06
CA LEU A 73 24.23 -18.17 16.09
C LEU A 73 23.47 -19.39 16.59
N SER A 74 22.18 -19.22 16.89
CA SER A 74 21.32 -20.30 17.43
C SER A 74 21.07 -21.39 16.40
N HIS A 75 20.79 -21.02 15.15
CA HIS A 75 20.47 -21.97 14.08
C HIS A 75 20.69 -21.37 12.68
N PHE A 76 20.65 -22.22 11.65
CA PHE A 76 21.01 -21.84 10.27
C PHE A 76 19.81 -21.34 9.43
N HIS A 77 19.00 -20.41 9.92
CA HIS A 77 17.99 -19.71 9.10
C HIS A 77 18.44 -18.28 8.74
N SER A 78 18.00 -17.83 7.57
CA SER A 78 18.56 -16.66 6.90
C SER A 78 18.39 -15.35 7.66
N ASP A 79 17.28 -15.17 8.35
CA ASP A 79 16.95 -14.02 9.19
C ASP A 79 17.73 -13.99 10.52
N HIS A 80 18.28 -15.13 10.95
CA HIS A 80 19.18 -15.22 12.11
C HIS A 80 20.65 -15.02 11.70
N TYR A 81 21.10 -15.55 10.55
CA TYR A 81 22.46 -15.32 10.04
C TYR A 81 22.63 -14.09 9.13
N THR A 82 21.57 -13.31 8.85
CA THR A 82 21.65 -12.11 7.99
C THR A 82 22.73 -11.16 8.51
N GLY A 83 23.71 -10.86 7.66
CA GLY A 83 24.91 -10.08 7.99
C GLY A 83 26.21 -10.89 7.93
N LEU A 84 26.14 -12.23 7.96
CA LEU A 84 27.27 -13.09 7.61
C LEU A 84 27.54 -13.07 6.10
N SER A 85 28.81 -13.25 5.72
CA SER A 85 29.29 -13.34 4.34
C SER A 85 30.62 -14.12 4.31
N PRO A 86 31.07 -14.66 3.16
CA PRO A 86 32.36 -15.35 3.05
C PRO A 86 33.57 -14.50 3.48
N GLN A 87 33.42 -13.17 3.50
CA GLN A 87 34.42 -12.18 3.93
C GLN A 87 34.27 -11.78 5.41
N TRP A 88 33.51 -12.54 6.21
CA TRP A 88 33.30 -12.24 7.63
C TRP A 88 34.62 -12.28 8.42
N SER A 89 34.94 -11.16 9.08
CA SER A 89 36.11 -10.98 9.93
C SER A 89 35.82 -10.25 11.25
N LYS A 90 34.55 -9.91 11.54
CA LYS A 90 34.16 -9.00 12.63
C LYS A 90 34.24 -9.59 14.05
N GLY A 91 34.42 -10.91 14.18
CA GLY A 91 34.41 -11.60 15.47
C GLY A 91 34.30 -13.12 15.32
N ILE A 92 34.38 -13.83 16.45
CA ILE A 92 34.15 -15.27 16.53
C ILE A 92 32.64 -15.55 16.56
N ILE A 93 32.23 -16.60 15.85
CA ILE A 93 30.86 -17.11 15.78
C ILE A 93 30.79 -18.42 16.58
N TYR A 94 30.13 -18.35 17.73
CA TYR A 94 29.81 -19.47 18.60
C TYR A 94 28.49 -20.11 18.18
N CYS A 95 28.48 -21.44 17.97
CA CYS A 95 27.28 -22.18 17.52
C CYS A 95 27.42 -23.69 17.78
N SER A 96 26.41 -24.49 17.42
CA SER A 96 26.51 -25.96 17.46
C SER A 96 27.46 -26.51 16.40
N SER A 97 27.95 -27.74 16.57
CA SER A 97 28.84 -28.40 15.59
C SER A 97 28.20 -28.55 14.20
N ILE A 98 26.89 -28.78 14.14
CA ILE A 98 26.14 -28.87 12.87
C ILE A 98 26.06 -27.49 12.21
N THR A 99 25.70 -26.44 12.96
CA THR A 99 25.65 -25.06 12.46
C THR A 99 27.04 -24.58 12.02
N ALA A 100 28.12 -24.95 12.70
CA ALA A 100 29.49 -24.65 12.30
C ALA A 100 29.86 -25.29 10.94
N ASN A 101 29.49 -26.56 10.71
CA ASN A 101 29.66 -27.22 9.42
C ASN A 101 28.89 -26.50 8.31
N LEU A 102 27.65 -26.07 8.56
CA LEU A 102 26.83 -25.35 7.59
C LEU A 102 27.40 -23.96 7.25
N LEU A 103 27.85 -23.20 8.25
CA LEU A 103 28.54 -21.92 8.05
C LEU A 103 29.76 -22.08 7.14
N HIS A 104 30.58 -23.09 7.38
CA HIS A 104 31.78 -23.33 6.58
C HIS A 104 31.48 -23.90 5.19
N GLN A 105 30.63 -24.92 5.08
CA GLN A 105 30.39 -25.64 3.84
C GLN A 105 29.42 -24.92 2.90
N ILE A 106 28.41 -24.22 3.43
CA ILE A 106 27.34 -23.60 2.64
C ILE A 106 27.54 -22.08 2.51
N LEU A 107 27.75 -21.34 3.61
CA LEU A 107 28.02 -19.89 3.55
C LEU A 107 29.50 -19.53 3.30
N LYS A 108 30.39 -20.53 3.21
CA LYS A 108 31.83 -20.36 2.96
C LYS A 108 32.54 -19.44 3.97
N ILE A 109 32.05 -19.40 5.21
CA ILE A 109 32.70 -18.65 6.30
C ILE A 109 34.09 -19.25 6.58
N PRO A 110 35.15 -18.43 6.79
CA PRO A 110 36.49 -18.93 7.12
C PRO A 110 36.50 -19.65 8.47
N ARG A 111 37.01 -20.89 8.51
CA ARG A 111 37.07 -21.70 9.75
C ARG A 111 37.63 -20.98 10.98
N PRO A 112 38.67 -20.12 10.90
CA PRO A 112 39.21 -19.45 12.09
C PRO A 112 38.22 -18.54 12.84
N PHE A 113 37.13 -18.09 12.19
CA PHE A 113 36.09 -17.29 12.85
C PHE A 113 34.90 -18.12 13.36
N ILE A 114 34.92 -19.45 13.23
CA ILE A 114 33.82 -20.33 13.66
C ILE A 114 34.33 -21.19 14.82
N LEU A 115 33.65 -21.14 15.97
CA LEU A 115 33.94 -22.06 17.08
C LEU A 115 32.68 -22.86 17.46
N PRO A 116 32.65 -24.17 17.15
CA PRO A 116 31.59 -25.04 17.64
C PRO A 116 31.71 -25.25 19.15
N LEU A 117 30.58 -25.23 19.85
CA LEU A 117 30.48 -25.51 21.28
C LEU A 117 29.77 -26.85 21.52
N PRO A 118 30.09 -27.58 22.61
CA PRO A 118 29.44 -28.83 22.98
C PRO A 118 28.00 -28.60 23.49
N LEU A 119 27.14 -29.60 23.29
CA LEU A 119 25.81 -29.64 23.92
C LEU A 119 25.92 -30.06 25.40
N SER A 120 25.02 -29.51 26.23
CA SER A 120 24.84 -29.83 27.65
C SER A 120 26.11 -29.75 28.53
N GLN A 121 27.13 -28.99 28.10
CA GLN A 121 28.39 -28.80 28.83
C GLN A 121 28.75 -27.31 28.95
N PRO A 122 29.22 -26.84 30.12
CA PRO A 122 29.62 -25.46 30.32
C PRO A 122 30.94 -25.12 29.63
N VAL A 123 30.97 -24.01 28.91
CA VAL A 123 32.19 -23.37 28.40
C VAL A 123 32.26 -21.94 28.94
N ILE A 124 33.43 -21.53 29.44
CA ILE A 124 33.62 -20.16 29.94
C ILE A 124 34.08 -19.28 28.78
N ILE A 125 33.31 -18.25 28.45
CA ILE A 125 33.60 -17.30 27.37
C ILE A 125 33.63 -15.91 27.97
N ASP A 126 34.73 -15.18 27.79
CA ASP A 126 34.94 -13.80 28.28
C ASP A 126 34.54 -13.57 29.77
N GLY A 127 34.55 -14.61 30.60
CA GLY A 127 34.19 -14.59 32.02
C GLY A 127 32.77 -15.05 32.38
N ALA A 128 31.90 -15.35 31.42
CA ALA A 128 30.57 -15.93 31.64
C ALA A 128 30.55 -17.42 31.29
N GLU A 129 29.76 -18.23 32.02
CA GLU A 129 29.53 -19.64 31.70
C GLU A 129 28.40 -19.74 30.66
N VAL A 130 28.61 -20.55 29.61
CA VAL A 130 27.67 -20.72 28.50
C VAL A 130 27.44 -22.21 28.21
N TRP A 131 26.17 -22.60 28.04
CA TRP A 131 25.74 -23.95 27.61
C TRP A 131 24.92 -23.84 26.33
N LEU A 132 24.94 -24.91 25.53
CA LEU A 132 24.01 -25.14 24.42
C LEU A 132 23.08 -26.29 24.78
N VAL A 133 21.78 -26.11 24.56
CA VAL A 133 20.76 -27.16 24.65
C VAL A 133 20.02 -27.23 23.32
N ASP A 134 19.57 -28.40 22.88
CA ASP A 134 18.85 -28.53 21.61
C ASP A 134 17.53 -27.73 21.63
N ALA A 135 17.20 -27.08 20.51
CA ALA A 135 15.99 -26.27 20.36
C ALA A 135 14.80 -27.02 19.74
N ASN A 136 15.00 -28.26 19.24
CA ASN A 136 14.00 -29.10 18.57
C ASN A 136 13.30 -28.40 17.37
N HIS A 137 13.97 -27.37 16.82
CA HIS A 137 13.47 -26.56 15.70
C HIS A 137 13.94 -27.11 14.35
N CYS A 138 15.25 -27.12 14.11
CA CYS A 138 15.86 -27.74 12.94
C CYS A 138 17.19 -28.38 13.32
N PRO A 139 17.77 -29.27 12.48
CA PRO A 139 19.06 -29.89 12.75
C PRO A 139 20.15 -28.85 13.09
N GLY A 140 20.73 -28.96 14.29
CA GLY A 140 21.76 -28.04 14.78
C GLY A 140 21.25 -26.76 15.46
N ALA A 141 19.94 -26.56 15.61
CA ALA A 141 19.36 -25.44 16.33
C ALA A 141 19.55 -25.58 17.84
N VAL A 142 20.03 -24.52 18.51
CA VAL A 142 20.33 -24.54 19.94
C VAL A 142 19.80 -23.32 20.69
N GLN A 143 19.29 -23.59 21.89
CA GLN A 143 19.06 -22.62 22.94
C GLN A 143 20.40 -22.32 23.63
N PHE A 144 20.72 -21.05 23.87
CA PHE A 144 21.89 -20.67 24.64
C PHE A 144 21.49 -20.33 26.09
N LEU A 145 22.19 -20.91 27.06
CA LEU A 145 22.03 -20.60 28.47
C LEU A 145 23.29 -19.83 28.92
N PHE A 146 23.12 -18.64 29.49
CA PHE A 146 24.22 -17.76 29.91
C PHE A 146 24.13 -17.46 31.40
N LYS A 147 25.19 -17.77 32.15
CA LYS A 147 25.33 -17.45 33.58
C LYS A 147 26.45 -16.41 33.71
N VAL A 148 26.06 -15.16 33.97
CA VAL A 148 26.90 -13.97 33.89
C VAL A 148 27.23 -13.50 35.32
N PRO A 149 28.51 -13.27 35.67
CA PRO A 149 28.86 -12.74 36.99
C PRO A 149 28.24 -11.35 37.20
N ALA A 150 27.55 -11.15 38.33
CA ALA A 150 27.07 -9.84 38.70
C ALA A 150 28.21 -9.00 39.28
N SER A 151 28.39 -7.79 38.76
CA SER A 151 29.34 -6.82 39.33
C SER A 151 28.87 -6.35 40.70
N CYS A 152 29.67 -6.59 41.74
CA CYS A 152 29.50 -5.93 43.02
C CYS A 152 29.89 -4.44 42.89
N ASP A 153 28.87 -3.57 42.83
CA ASP A 153 29.06 -2.12 43.01
C ASP A 153 29.85 -1.88 44.31
N GLY A 154 30.83 -0.97 44.27
CA GLY A 154 31.92 -0.91 45.25
C GLY A 154 31.52 -0.63 46.70
N GLY A 155 31.21 -1.68 47.46
CA GLY A 155 31.06 -1.67 48.91
C GLY A 155 32.02 -2.67 49.57
N ALA A 156 33.06 -2.18 50.24
CA ALA A 156 34.05 -3.02 50.88
C ALA A 156 33.54 -3.60 52.21
N GLY A 157 33.10 -4.86 52.22
CA GLY A 157 32.95 -5.65 53.44
C GLY A 157 31.61 -6.35 53.66
N SER A 158 31.36 -7.46 52.95
CA SER A 158 30.75 -8.67 53.54
C SER A 158 30.72 -9.83 52.52
N SER A 159 30.91 -11.05 53.02
CA SER A 159 30.78 -12.38 52.35
C SER A 159 31.10 -12.49 50.85
N GLY A 160 32.19 -13.19 50.51
CA GLY A 160 32.66 -13.42 49.14
C GLY A 160 31.82 -14.41 48.29
N VAL A 161 30.50 -14.21 48.22
CA VAL A 161 29.60 -14.98 47.34
C VAL A 161 29.47 -14.24 46.01
N VAL A 162 30.10 -14.77 44.95
CA VAL A 162 29.87 -14.28 43.58
C VAL A 162 28.46 -14.64 43.17
N THR A 163 27.58 -13.64 43.06
CA THR A 163 26.24 -13.80 42.52
C THR A 163 26.30 -13.80 40.99
N TYR A 164 25.40 -14.57 40.36
CA TYR A 164 25.31 -14.71 38.91
C TYR A 164 23.88 -14.44 38.45
N GLU A 165 23.74 -13.74 37.33
CA GLU A 165 22.47 -13.60 36.62
C GLU A 165 22.35 -14.68 35.54
N LYS A 166 21.16 -15.24 35.39
CA LYS A 166 20.86 -16.37 34.50
C LYS A 166 19.96 -15.91 33.35
N TYR A 167 20.45 -16.02 32.13
CA TYR A 167 19.71 -15.67 30.91
C TYR A 167 19.54 -16.89 30.01
N VAL A 168 18.33 -17.13 29.54
CA VAL A 168 18.01 -18.17 28.55
C VAL A 168 17.65 -17.49 27.24
N HIS A 169 18.33 -17.84 26.15
CA HIS A 169 17.99 -17.38 24.81
C HIS A 169 17.60 -18.57 23.93
N THR A 170 16.29 -18.74 23.72
CA THR A 170 15.72 -19.88 23.00
C THR A 170 16.13 -19.97 21.53
N GLY A 171 16.43 -18.82 20.90
CA GLY A 171 16.48 -18.76 19.43
C GLY A 171 15.07 -18.91 18.88
N ASP A 172 14.92 -19.80 17.90
CA ASP A 172 13.62 -20.32 17.47
C ASP A 172 13.55 -21.79 17.92
N PHE A 173 12.46 -22.20 18.56
CA PHE A 173 12.42 -23.48 19.29
C PHE A 173 11.02 -24.13 19.34
N ARG A 174 10.97 -25.47 19.33
CA ARG A 174 9.76 -26.26 19.61
C ARG A 174 9.91 -26.95 20.96
N TYR A 175 9.25 -26.41 21.98
CA TYR A 175 9.18 -27.06 23.28
C TYR A 175 8.61 -28.49 23.19
N CYS A 176 9.21 -29.40 23.95
CA CYS A 176 8.72 -30.75 24.18
C CYS A 176 9.00 -31.14 25.64
N ASP A 177 8.23 -32.08 26.20
CA ASP A 177 8.28 -32.40 27.62
C ASP A 177 9.64 -32.98 28.06
N GLU A 178 10.39 -33.60 27.14
CA GLU A 178 11.73 -34.12 27.38
C GLU A 178 12.73 -33.04 27.80
N MET A 179 12.50 -31.77 27.41
CA MET A 179 13.34 -30.63 27.82
C MET A 179 13.32 -30.41 29.35
N LYS A 180 12.32 -30.94 30.07
CA LYS A 180 12.28 -30.91 31.54
C LYS A 180 13.35 -31.82 32.19
N ASN A 181 13.83 -32.81 31.45
CA ASN A 181 14.84 -33.77 31.92
C ASN A 181 16.27 -33.30 31.64
N GLU A 182 16.45 -32.20 30.89
CA GLU A 182 17.76 -31.63 30.59
C GLU A 182 18.34 -30.96 31.85
N SER A 183 19.48 -31.47 32.33
CA SER A 183 20.14 -30.94 33.53
C SER A 183 20.58 -29.49 33.35
N ALA A 184 21.03 -29.10 32.15
CA ALA A 184 21.47 -27.74 31.89
C ALA A 184 20.30 -26.73 31.95
N LEU A 185 19.11 -27.08 31.46
CA LEU A 185 17.91 -26.24 31.61
C LEU A 185 17.41 -26.18 33.06
N SER A 186 17.54 -27.28 33.81
CA SER A 186 17.13 -27.36 35.21
C SER A 186 17.90 -26.38 36.11
N GLU A 187 19.17 -26.11 35.82
CA GLU A 187 19.94 -25.06 36.49
C GLU A 187 19.40 -23.63 36.24
N PHE A 188 18.59 -23.42 35.20
CA PHE A 188 18.05 -22.12 34.79
C PHE A 188 16.60 -21.87 35.22
N ILE A 189 16.03 -22.75 36.05
CA ILE A 189 14.78 -22.45 36.77
C ILE A 189 15.01 -21.21 37.66
N GLY A 190 14.09 -20.24 37.58
CA GLY A 190 14.19 -18.93 38.22
C GLY A 190 15.01 -17.88 37.45
N ALA A 191 15.33 -18.11 36.17
CA ALA A 191 16.14 -17.21 35.33
C ALA A 191 15.70 -15.73 35.37
N ASP A 192 16.67 -14.81 35.31
CA ASP A 192 16.45 -13.36 35.34
C ASP A 192 15.71 -12.86 34.09
N ALA A 193 16.04 -13.41 32.92
CA ALA A 193 15.20 -13.25 31.73
C ALA A 193 15.27 -14.44 30.77
N VAL A 194 14.13 -14.74 30.13
CA VAL A 194 14.05 -15.62 28.96
C VAL A 194 13.80 -14.76 27.72
N PHE A 195 14.71 -14.84 26.76
CA PHE A 195 14.54 -14.36 25.38
C PHE A 195 13.81 -15.46 24.61
N LEU A 196 12.52 -15.24 24.35
CA LEU A 196 11.54 -16.25 23.96
C LEU A 196 11.09 -16.06 22.50
N ASP A 197 11.12 -17.12 21.71
CA ASP A 197 10.40 -17.21 20.44
C ASP A 197 8.91 -16.89 20.65
N THR A 198 8.45 -15.79 20.04
CA THR A 198 7.05 -15.35 20.12
C THR A 198 6.28 -15.53 18.82
N THR A 199 6.79 -16.29 17.85
CA THR A 199 6.23 -16.50 16.50
C THR A 199 4.75 -16.88 16.52
N TYR A 200 4.37 -17.85 17.36
CA TYR A 200 2.96 -18.28 17.53
C TYR A 200 2.40 -17.95 18.93
N CYS A 201 2.88 -16.88 19.57
CA CYS A 201 2.38 -16.41 20.87
C CYS A 201 1.00 -15.73 20.74
N ASN A 202 -0.03 -16.51 20.40
CA ASN A 202 -1.42 -16.08 20.36
C ASN A 202 -2.38 -17.29 20.51
N PRO A 203 -3.45 -17.23 21.34
CA PRO A 203 -4.37 -18.36 21.60
C PRO A 203 -5.05 -19.00 20.38
N LYS A 204 -5.00 -18.38 19.19
CA LYS A 204 -5.49 -18.98 17.94
C LYS A 204 -4.55 -20.05 17.35
N PHE A 205 -3.32 -20.16 17.83
CA PHE A 205 -2.29 -21.05 17.30
C PHE A 205 -2.08 -22.25 18.23
N VAL A 206 -3.00 -23.22 18.12
CA VAL A 206 -2.95 -24.51 18.81
C VAL A 206 -3.04 -25.61 17.74
N PHE A 207 -1.98 -25.70 16.94
CA PHE A 207 -1.82 -26.76 15.93
C PHE A 207 -1.33 -28.06 16.58
N PRO A 208 -1.59 -29.23 15.96
CA PRO A 208 -1.19 -30.54 16.49
C PRO A 208 0.33 -30.70 16.66
N SER A 209 0.71 -31.86 17.23
CA SER A 209 2.10 -32.27 17.34
C SER A 209 2.77 -32.44 15.97
N GLN A 210 4.10 -32.44 15.99
CA GLN A 210 4.91 -32.80 14.81
C GLN A 210 4.60 -34.24 14.36
N GLU A 211 4.32 -35.15 15.30
CA GLU A 211 4.11 -36.57 15.03
C GLU A 211 2.77 -36.86 14.35
N GLU A 212 1.65 -36.33 14.86
CA GLU A 212 0.33 -36.42 14.19
C GLU A 212 0.36 -35.84 12.76
N SER A 213 1.20 -34.83 12.54
CA SER A 213 1.40 -34.20 11.23
C SER A 213 2.24 -35.07 10.28
N ILE A 214 3.17 -35.88 10.81
CA ILE A 214 3.94 -36.88 10.05
C ILE A 214 3.06 -38.09 9.73
N ASP A 215 2.34 -38.61 10.73
CA ASP A 215 1.38 -39.71 10.58
C ASP A 215 0.35 -39.42 9.49
N TYR A 216 -0.17 -38.19 9.44
CA TYR A 216 -1.08 -37.75 8.39
C TYR A 216 -0.45 -37.78 6.99
N ILE A 217 0.81 -37.34 6.83
CA ILE A 217 1.49 -37.36 5.52
C ILE A 217 1.73 -38.80 5.08
N VAL A 218 2.30 -39.63 5.97
CA VAL A 218 2.60 -41.05 5.71
C VAL A 218 1.32 -41.81 5.36
N GLY A 219 0.26 -41.69 6.16
CA GLY A 219 -1.03 -42.34 5.93
C GLY A 219 -1.84 -41.79 4.74
N VAL A 220 -1.36 -40.75 4.06
CA VAL A 220 -1.84 -40.31 2.74
C VAL A 220 -0.99 -40.90 1.62
N ILE A 221 0.34 -40.90 1.76
CA ILE A 221 1.27 -41.51 0.78
C ILE A 221 1.01 -43.01 0.64
N GLU A 222 0.91 -43.74 1.76
CA GLU A 222 0.66 -45.19 1.75
C GLU A 222 -0.69 -45.52 1.08
N ARG A 223 -1.74 -44.77 1.41
CA ARG A 223 -3.08 -44.98 0.84
C ARG A 223 -3.12 -44.75 -0.67
N ILE A 224 -2.65 -43.59 -1.11
CA ILE A 224 -2.67 -43.22 -2.54
C ILE A 224 -1.66 -44.07 -3.33
N GLY A 225 -0.61 -44.59 -2.71
CA GLY A 225 0.30 -45.56 -3.31
C GLY A 225 -0.37 -46.91 -3.56
N VAL A 226 -0.99 -47.51 -2.52
CA VAL A 226 -1.64 -48.83 -2.61
C VAL A 226 -2.80 -48.84 -3.61
N ASP A 227 -3.56 -47.76 -3.71
CA ASP A 227 -4.66 -47.62 -4.68
C ASP A 227 -4.20 -47.73 -6.17
N TYR A 228 -2.90 -47.60 -6.45
CA TYR A 228 -2.33 -47.53 -7.80
C TYR A 228 -1.25 -48.59 -8.14
N ASP A 229 -0.89 -49.48 -7.22
CA ASP A 229 0.11 -50.56 -7.45
C ASP A 229 -0.36 -51.64 -8.45
N GLY A 230 -1.63 -51.64 -8.85
CA GLY A 230 -2.23 -52.66 -9.72
C GLY A 230 -1.96 -52.51 -11.23
N VAL A 231 -1.40 -51.39 -11.69
CA VAL A 231 -1.15 -51.13 -13.14
C VAL A 231 0.21 -50.45 -13.34
N ALA A 232 0.96 -50.95 -14.32
CA ALA A 232 2.36 -50.64 -14.63
C ALA A 232 2.84 -49.18 -14.35
N ALA A 233 3.70 -49.06 -13.33
CA ALA A 233 4.72 -48.03 -13.06
C ALA A 233 4.49 -46.56 -13.49
N LYS A 234 4.63 -45.65 -12.51
CA LYS A 234 4.55 -44.16 -12.60
C LYS A 234 3.15 -43.53 -12.67
N ASN A 235 2.21 -44.05 -11.87
CA ASN A 235 0.89 -43.43 -11.75
C ASN A 235 0.89 -42.11 -10.93
N VAL A 236 1.61 -42.01 -9.81
CA VAL A 236 1.50 -40.87 -8.86
C VAL A 236 2.88 -40.29 -8.53
N LEU A 237 2.97 -38.96 -8.45
CA LEU A 237 4.14 -38.21 -7.94
C LEU A 237 3.77 -37.47 -6.65
N PHE A 238 4.55 -37.66 -5.60
CA PHE A 238 4.41 -36.95 -4.32
C PHE A 238 5.43 -35.79 -4.25
N LEU A 239 4.95 -34.57 -3.97
CA LEU A 239 5.78 -33.36 -3.87
C LEU A 239 5.77 -32.85 -2.43
N VAL A 240 6.93 -32.76 -1.77
CA VAL A 240 7.04 -32.24 -0.39
C VAL A 240 7.70 -30.86 -0.42
N ALA A 241 6.96 -29.82 -0.03
CA ALA A 241 7.50 -28.47 0.07
C ALA A 241 8.42 -28.34 1.29
N THR A 242 9.68 -27.92 1.06
CA THR A 242 10.63 -27.58 2.14
C THR A 242 11.39 -26.29 1.81
N TYR A 243 12.19 -25.83 2.77
CA TYR A 243 13.16 -24.74 2.61
C TYR A 243 14.59 -25.26 2.82
N VAL A 244 15.57 -24.36 2.96
CA VAL A 244 17.01 -24.71 2.93
C VAL A 244 17.36 -25.75 4.00
N ILE A 245 16.95 -25.53 5.26
CA ILE A 245 17.04 -26.48 6.39
C ILE A 245 15.76 -26.38 7.21
N GLY A 246 15.17 -27.51 7.56
CA GLY A 246 13.85 -27.64 8.16
C GLY A 246 13.01 -28.64 7.38
N LYS A 247 12.13 -29.34 8.10
CA LYS A 247 11.29 -30.47 7.64
C LYS A 247 12.05 -31.77 7.34
N GLU A 248 13.35 -31.90 7.62
CA GLU A 248 14.09 -33.15 7.38
C GLU A 248 13.49 -34.36 8.13
N ARG A 249 12.94 -34.16 9.34
CA ARG A 249 12.19 -35.19 10.10
C ARG A 249 11.05 -35.79 9.28
N ILE A 250 10.32 -34.97 8.52
CA ILE A 250 9.23 -35.43 7.64
C ILE A 250 9.82 -36.30 6.51
N LEU A 251 10.90 -35.86 5.87
CA LEU A 251 11.50 -36.57 4.73
C LEU A 251 12.07 -37.95 5.15
N VAL A 252 12.78 -37.99 6.29
CA VAL A 252 13.32 -39.22 6.87
C VAL A 252 12.19 -40.17 7.28
N GLU A 253 11.13 -39.68 7.90
CA GLU A 253 10.01 -40.54 8.33
C GLU A 253 9.15 -41.05 7.15
N ILE A 254 8.93 -40.25 6.10
CA ILE A 254 8.35 -40.75 4.85
C ILE A 254 9.23 -41.89 4.30
N SER A 255 10.54 -41.70 4.21
CA SER A 255 11.44 -42.72 3.68
C SER A 255 11.42 -44.01 4.50
N ARG A 256 11.54 -43.88 5.83
CA ARG A 256 11.59 -44.99 6.79
C ARG A 256 10.29 -45.80 6.85
N ARG A 257 9.12 -45.13 6.78
CA ARG A 257 7.81 -45.80 6.88
C ARG A 257 7.31 -46.27 5.52
N CYS A 258 7.28 -45.38 4.52
CA CYS A 258 6.78 -45.69 3.18
C CYS A 258 7.78 -46.51 2.32
N LYS A 259 9.00 -46.74 2.80
CA LYS A 259 10.10 -47.48 2.13
C LYS A 259 10.49 -46.92 0.76
N ARG A 260 10.53 -45.58 0.65
CA ARG A 260 10.82 -44.84 -0.59
C ARG A 260 12.10 -44.00 -0.41
N LYS A 261 12.96 -43.96 -1.43
CA LYS A 261 14.00 -42.91 -1.53
C LYS A 261 13.32 -41.55 -1.68
N ILE A 262 14.00 -40.48 -1.29
CA ILE A 262 13.55 -39.09 -1.43
C ILE A 262 14.42 -38.37 -2.47
N HIS A 263 13.85 -37.96 -3.60
CA HIS A 263 14.60 -37.17 -4.58
C HIS A 263 14.78 -35.72 -4.10
N VAL A 264 16.02 -35.23 -4.18
CA VAL A 264 16.44 -33.87 -3.82
C VAL A 264 17.37 -33.30 -4.89
N SER A 265 17.18 -32.02 -5.26
CA SER A 265 18.17 -31.32 -6.09
C SER A 265 19.55 -31.29 -5.42
N GLY A 266 20.64 -31.36 -6.19
CA GLY A 266 22.00 -31.40 -5.64
C GLY A 266 22.39 -30.23 -4.71
N ARG A 267 21.73 -29.07 -4.82
CA ARG A 267 21.88 -27.98 -3.84
C ARG A 267 21.30 -28.33 -2.47
N LYS A 268 20.19 -29.05 -2.40
CA LYS A 268 19.62 -29.58 -1.15
C LYS A 268 20.40 -30.81 -0.68
N MET A 269 20.90 -31.66 -1.59
CA MET A 269 21.81 -32.76 -1.25
C MET A 269 23.08 -32.25 -0.55
N ALA A 270 23.74 -31.21 -1.07
CA ALA A 270 24.92 -30.61 -0.43
C ALA A 270 24.64 -30.11 1.01
N VAL A 271 23.44 -29.60 1.26
CA VAL A 271 23.01 -29.20 2.61
C VAL A 271 22.74 -30.42 3.49
N LEU A 272 22.06 -31.45 2.97
CA LEU A 272 21.81 -32.71 3.66
C LEU A 272 23.11 -33.45 4.00
N SER A 273 24.11 -33.41 3.12
CA SER A 273 25.46 -33.93 3.38
C SER A 273 26.16 -33.18 4.51
N ALA A 274 26.07 -31.84 4.54
CA ALA A 274 26.59 -31.03 5.64
C ALA A 274 25.86 -31.25 6.98
N LEU A 275 24.63 -31.75 6.94
CA LEU A 275 23.84 -32.23 8.09
C LEU A 275 24.13 -33.69 8.49
N GLY A 276 24.96 -34.43 7.73
CA GLY A 276 25.29 -35.84 7.99
C GLY A 276 24.35 -36.86 7.32
N PHE A 277 23.37 -36.44 6.53
CA PHE A 277 22.45 -37.34 5.81
C PHE A 277 22.99 -37.86 4.47
N GLY A 278 24.11 -37.35 3.96
CA GLY A 278 24.62 -37.66 2.61
C GLY A 278 24.91 -39.15 2.38
N GLU A 279 25.36 -39.87 3.40
CA GLU A 279 25.69 -41.31 3.31
C GLU A 279 24.53 -42.22 3.75
N SER A 280 23.36 -41.66 4.10
CA SER A 280 22.25 -42.40 4.73
C SER A 280 21.45 -43.32 3.79
N GLY A 281 21.64 -43.20 2.47
CA GLY A 281 20.85 -43.92 1.46
C GLY A 281 19.37 -43.48 1.32
N VAL A 282 18.90 -42.58 2.20
CA VAL A 282 17.53 -42.02 2.22
C VAL A 282 17.27 -41.11 1.01
N PHE A 283 18.29 -40.35 0.61
CA PHE A 283 18.18 -39.30 -0.40
C PHE A 283 18.86 -39.71 -1.71
N THR A 284 18.38 -39.16 -2.83
CA THR A 284 18.98 -39.35 -4.16
C THR A 284 18.89 -38.07 -4.99
N GLU A 285 19.84 -37.87 -5.90
CA GLU A 285 19.79 -36.82 -6.94
C GLU A 285 19.17 -37.33 -8.26
N ASP A 286 18.88 -38.63 -8.38
CA ASP A 286 18.23 -39.21 -9.56
C ASP A 286 16.70 -39.11 -9.43
N GLU A 287 16.07 -38.40 -10.37
CA GLU A 287 14.62 -38.22 -10.44
C GLU A 287 13.84 -39.49 -10.85
N LEU A 288 14.55 -40.56 -11.25
CA LEU A 288 13.97 -41.85 -11.63
C LEU A 288 13.98 -42.87 -10.49
N GLU A 289 14.82 -42.70 -9.47
CA GLU A 289 14.92 -43.58 -8.30
C GLU A 289 13.82 -43.36 -7.24
N SER A 290 12.98 -42.34 -7.40
CA SER A 290 11.98 -41.93 -6.43
C SER A 290 10.74 -41.35 -7.11
N ASP A 291 9.60 -41.47 -6.45
CA ASP A 291 8.36 -40.73 -6.75
C ASP A 291 7.97 -39.77 -5.61
N VAL A 292 8.88 -39.51 -4.66
CA VAL A 292 8.74 -38.55 -3.56
C VAL A 292 9.80 -37.46 -3.69
N HIS A 293 9.43 -36.32 -4.29
CA HIS A 293 10.35 -35.26 -4.68
C HIS A 293 10.24 -34.04 -3.75
N VAL A 294 11.37 -33.52 -3.33
CA VAL A 294 11.43 -32.28 -2.53
C VAL A 294 11.40 -31.05 -3.45
N VAL A 295 10.50 -30.12 -3.16
CA VAL A 295 10.28 -28.91 -3.96
C VAL A 295 10.33 -27.63 -3.13
N GLY A 296 10.59 -26.51 -3.80
CA GLY A 296 10.40 -25.18 -3.21
C GLY A 296 8.92 -24.87 -3.02
N TRP A 297 8.60 -24.07 -1.99
CA TRP A 297 7.21 -23.76 -1.59
C TRP A 297 6.33 -23.23 -2.73
N ASN A 298 6.90 -22.37 -3.57
CA ASN A 298 6.27 -21.73 -4.73
C ASN A 298 5.82 -22.72 -5.82
N VAL A 299 6.34 -23.95 -5.82
CA VAL A 299 5.90 -25.03 -6.73
C VAL A 299 4.50 -25.51 -6.38
N LEU A 300 4.13 -25.53 -5.10
CA LEU A 300 2.80 -25.94 -4.64
C LEU A 300 1.85 -24.77 -4.41
N GLY A 301 2.35 -23.58 -4.05
CA GLY A 301 1.48 -22.41 -3.91
C GLY A 301 2.06 -21.24 -3.11
N GLU A 302 1.20 -20.24 -2.89
CA GLU A 302 1.50 -19.05 -2.10
C GLU A 302 0.55 -18.99 -0.88
N THR A 303 1.05 -18.61 0.30
CA THR A 303 0.28 -18.65 1.56
C THR A 303 -0.50 -17.38 1.89
N TRP A 304 -0.35 -16.29 1.12
CA TRP A 304 -0.82 -14.96 1.53
C TRP A 304 -1.86 -14.33 0.57
N PRO A 305 -2.97 -13.75 1.08
CA PRO A 305 -3.44 -13.72 2.47
C PRO A 305 -4.18 -15.02 2.89
N TYR A 306 -4.24 -16.00 1.99
CA TYR A 306 -4.75 -17.36 2.19
C TYR A 306 -4.01 -18.28 1.19
N PHE A 307 -3.96 -19.58 1.45
CA PHE A 307 -3.25 -20.50 0.55
C PHE A 307 -3.90 -20.59 -0.84
N ARG A 308 -3.09 -20.35 -1.88
CA ARG A 308 -3.44 -20.41 -3.30
C ARG A 308 -2.66 -21.55 -3.97
N PRO A 309 -3.32 -22.63 -4.43
CA PRO A 309 -2.64 -23.77 -5.04
C PRO A 309 -2.09 -23.43 -6.44
N ASN A 310 -0.85 -23.84 -6.72
CA ASN A 310 -0.19 -23.69 -8.01
C ASN A 310 -0.36 -24.95 -8.88
N PHE A 311 -1.61 -25.28 -9.21
CA PHE A 311 -1.93 -26.42 -10.07
C PHE A 311 -1.32 -26.32 -11.48
N VAL A 312 -0.93 -25.11 -11.92
CA VAL A 312 -0.26 -24.90 -13.22
C VAL A 312 1.15 -25.48 -13.19
N LYS A 313 2.00 -25.08 -12.21
CA LYS A 313 3.36 -25.65 -12.10
C LYS A 313 3.34 -27.14 -11.73
N MET A 314 2.33 -27.61 -10.98
CA MET A 314 2.12 -29.05 -10.77
C MET A 314 1.79 -29.79 -12.08
N LYS A 315 0.97 -29.21 -12.97
CA LYS A 315 0.67 -29.79 -14.29
C LYS A 315 1.89 -29.82 -15.21
N GLU A 316 2.71 -28.77 -15.19
CA GLU A 316 4.00 -28.74 -15.90
C GLU A 316 4.87 -29.90 -15.45
N ILE A 317 5.14 -30.01 -14.14
CA ILE A 317 5.96 -31.09 -13.54
C ILE A 317 5.38 -32.48 -13.82
N MET A 318 4.05 -32.65 -13.77
CA MET A 318 3.37 -33.90 -14.10
C MET A 318 3.63 -34.32 -15.56
N SER A 319 3.58 -33.35 -16.48
CA SER A 319 3.74 -33.57 -17.92
C SER A 319 5.20 -33.79 -18.30
N GLU A 320 6.12 -33.00 -17.72
CA GLU A 320 7.58 -33.12 -17.88
C GLU A 320 8.10 -34.50 -17.43
N ARG A 321 7.51 -35.07 -16.38
CA ARG A 321 8.02 -36.28 -15.70
C ARG A 321 7.20 -37.56 -15.96
N GLY A 322 6.10 -37.45 -16.71
CA GLY A 322 5.30 -38.58 -17.17
C GLY A 322 4.49 -39.30 -16.09
N TYR A 323 3.88 -38.54 -15.17
CA TYR A 323 2.99 -39.09 -14.12
C TYR A 323 1.51 -38.81 -14.44
N SER A 324 0.57 -39.62 -13.92
CA SER A 324 -0.88 -39.40 -14.14
C SER A 324 -1.57 -38.54 -13.05
N LYS A 325 -0.98 -38.45 -11.86
CA LYS A 325 -1.49 -37.74 -10.67
C LYS A 325 -0.35 -37.10 -9.89
N VAL A 326 -0.58 -35.94 -9.27
CA VAL A 326 0.40 -35.30 -8.38
C VAL A 326 -0.23 -34.89 -7.05
N VAL A 327 0.41 -35.28 -5.94
CA VAL A 327 -0.02 -35.00 -4.57
C VAL A 327 1.03 -34.14 -3.87
N GLY A 328 0.69 -32.90 -3.57
CA GLY A 328 1.55 -31.95 -2.86
C GLY A 328 1.30 -31.93 -1.36
N PHE A 329 2.36 -31.83 -0.56
CA PHE A 329 2.30 -31.57 0.87
C PHE A 329 2.96 -30.23 1.19
N VAL A 330 2.26 -29.38 1.95
CA VAL A 330 2.75 -28.08 2.43
C VAL A 330 2.77 -28.10 3.97
N PRO A 331 3.92 -28.43 4.60
CA PRO A 331 4.03 -28.52 6.06
C PRO A 331 4.24 -27.13 6.69
N THR A 332 3.18 -26.54 7.24
CA THR A 332 3.18 -25.17 7.77
C THR A 332 2.15 -24.91 8.87
N GLY A 333 2.58 -24.36 10.01
CA GLY A 333 1.68 -23.87 11.07
C GLY A 333 0.78 -22.71 10.63
N TRP A 334 1.14 -21.98 9.56
CA TRP A 334 0.42 -20.80 9.08
C TRP A 334 -0.97 -21.07 8.50
N THR A 335 -1.27 -22.30 8.07
CA THR A 335 -2.54 -22.66 7.43
C THR A 335 -3.56 -23.30 8.38
N TYR A 336 -3.30 -23.31 9.70
CA TYR A 336 -4.19 -23.97 10.66
C TYR A 336 -5.40 -23.11 11.05
N GLU A 337 -6.60 -23.55 10.65
CA GLU A 337 -7.87 -23.00 11.10
C GLU A 337 -8.50 -23.87 12.20
N VAL A 338 -8.27 -23.51 13.48
CA VAL A 338 -8.78 -24.21 14.68
C VAL A 338 -10.27 -24.59 14.58
N LYS A 339 -11.09 -23.78 13.91
CA LYS A 339 -12.54 -23.96 13.74
C LYS A 339 -12.97 -25.22 12.97
N ARG A 340 -12.05 -25.95 12.33
CA ARG A 340 -12.38 -27.09 11.45
C ARG A 340 -11.86 -28.46 11.92
N ASN A 341 -10.90 -28.50 12.85
CA ASN A 341 -10.30 -29.70 13.43
C ASN A 341 -9.92 -30.80 12.41
N LYS A 342 -9.48 -30.39 11.21
CA LYS A 342 -9.14 -31.25 10.07
C LYS A 342 -8.05 -30.59 9.21
N PHE A 343 -7.15 -31.41 8.68
CA PHE A 343 -6.17 -31.04 7.66
C PHE A 343 -6.90 -30.51 6.42
N ALA A 344 -6.50 -29.36 5.89
CA ALA A 344 -7.18 -28.72 4.78
C ALA A 344 -6.58 -29.19 3.44
N VAL A 345 -7.42 -29.75 2.56
CA VAL A 345 -6.99 -30.19 1.22
C VAL A 345 -7.50 -29.21 0.15
N ARG A 346 -6.76 -29.09 -0.94
CA ARG A 346 -7.12 -28.38 -2.17
C ARG A 346 -6.94 -29.35 -3.34
N SER A 347 -8.05 -29.85 -3.88
CA SER A 347 -8.05 -30.81 -4.98
C SER A 347 -8.60 -30.17 -6.25
N LYS A 348 -8.03 -30.51 -7.40
CA LYS A 348 -8.54 -30.16 -8.74
C LYS A 348 -8.01 -31.17 -9.75
N ASP A 349 -8.87 -31.78 -10.55
CA ASP A 349 -8.49 -32.75 -11.58
C ASP A 349 -7.55 -33.85 -10.99
N SER A 350 -6.43 -34.17 -11.62
CA SER A 350 -5.40 -35.10 -11.12
C SER A 350 -4.45 -34.51 -10.06
N PHE A 351 -4.83 -33.40 -9.38
CA PHE A 351 -3.97 -32.69 -8.44
C PHE A 351 -4.61 -32.59 -7.05
N GLU A 352 -3.85 -32.90 -6.00
CA GLU A 352 -4.23 -32.68 -4.61
C GLU A 352 -3.12 -31.93 -3.88
N ILE A 353 -3.46 -30.96 -3.02
CA ILE A 353 -2.51 -30.29 -2.12
C ILE A 353 -3.02 -30.34 -0.69
N HIS A 354 -2.25 -30.98 0.18
CA HIS A 354 -2.52 -31.13 1.61
C HIS A 354 -1.79 -30.03 2.39
N LEU A 355 -2.57 -29.20 3.10
CA LEU A 355 -2.06 -28.19 4.01
C LEU A 355 -1.92 -28.79 5.39
N VAL A 356 -0.69 -29.15 5.74
CA VAL A 356 -0.36 -29.92 6.94
C VAL A 356 0.13 -28.97 8.01
N PRO A 357 -0.52 -28.84 9.19
CA PRO A 357 -0.18 -27.86 10.22
C PRO A 357 1.08 -28.18 11.05
N TYR A 358 2.15 -28.63 10.37
CA TYR A 358 3.44 -28.94 10.98
C TYR A 358 4.24 -27.65 11.29
N SER A 359 4.68 -27.51 12.54
CA SER A 359 5.48 -26.37 13.01
C SER A 359 6.76 -26.82 13.72
N GLU A 360 7.83 -26.07 13.47
CA GLU A 360 9.14 -26.18 14.16
C GLU A 360 9.31 -25.08 15.23
N HIS A 361 8.28 -24.26 15.43
CA HIS A 361 8.18 -23.34 16.57
C HIS A 361 7.05 -23.79 17.50
N SER A 362 7.22 -23.51 18.78
CA SER A 362 6.23 -23.73 19.85
C SER A 362 4.88 -23.09 19.57
N ASN A 363 3.80 -23.81 19.85
CA ASN A 363 2.43 -23.33 19.84
C ASN A 363 2.13 -22.48 21.11
N TYR A 364 0.94 -21.89 21.20
CA TYR A 364 0.61 -20.99 22.31
C TYR A 364 0.69 -21.63 23.71
N ASP A 365 0.24 -22.87 23.86
CA ASP A 365 0.19 -23.55 25.15
C ASP A 365 1.54 -24.16 25.52
N GLU A 366 2.30 -24.65 24.53
CA GLU A 366 3.70 -25.08 24.67
C GLU A 366 4.60 -23.93 25.17
N LEU A 367 4.46 -22.72 24.61
CA LEU A 367 5.17 -21.53 25.09
C LEU A 367 4.83 -21.21 26.56
N ARG A 368 3.57 -21.42 26.97
CA ARG A 368 3.13 -21.17 28.35
C ARG A 368 3.67 -22.23 29.32
N GLU A 369 3.65 -23.51 28.94
CA GLU A 369 4.24 -24.57 29.77
C GLU A 369 5.77 -24.44 29.90
N PHE A 370 6.49 -24.00 28.86
CA PHE A 370 7.93 -23.71 28.95
C PHE A 370 8.24 -22.55 29.92
N VAL A 371 7.51 -21.43 29.82
CA VAL A 371 7.67 -20.30 30.76
C VAL A 371 7.29 -20.70 32.19
N LYS A 372 6.23 -21.49 32.37
CA LYS A 372 5.77 -22.04 33.65
C LYS A 372 6.75 -23.04 34.27
N PHE A 373 7.51 -23.77 33.45
CA PHE A 373 8.61 -24.64 33.88
C PHE A 373 9.79 -23.81 34.39
N LEU A 374 10.29 -22.86 33.59
CA LEU A 374 11.44 -22.03 33.97
C LEU A 374 11.12 -20.97 35.05
N LYS A 375 9.85 -20.57 35.22
CA LYS A 375 9.40 -19.50 36.14
C LYS A 375 10.31 -18.25 36.17
N PRO A 376 10.67 -17.67 35.01
CA PRO A 376 11.64 -16.59 34.97
C PRO A 376 11.09 -15.31 35.60
N LYS A 377 11.96 -14.39 36.02
CA LYS A 377 11.55 -13.05 36.46
C LYS A 377 10.95 -12.24 35.30
N ARG A 378 11.50 -12.37 34.08
CA ARG A 378 11.11 -11.54 32.92
C ARG A 378 11.06 -12.36 31.62
N VAL A 379 10.08 -12.06 30.77
CA VAL A 379 10.02 -12.55 29.37
C VAL A 379 10.30 -11.40 28.41
N ILE A 380 11.27 -11.62 27.52
CA ILE A 380 11.68 -10.72 26.45
C ILE A 380 11.31 -11.40 25.12
N PRO A 381 10.44 -10.81 24.28
CA PRO A 381 10.12 -11.38 22.97
C PRO A 381 11.31 -11.26 22.02
N THR A 382 11.57 -12.29 21.20
CA THR A 382 12.51 -12.18 20.08
C THR A 382 11.81 -11.74 18.78
N VAL A 383 10.51 -12.04 18.62
CA VAL A 383 9.75 -11.87 17.36
C VAL A 383 8.61 -10.86 17.49
N GLY A 384 8.66 -9.78 16.70
CA GLY A 384 7.59 -8.77 16.58
C GLY A 384 8.08 -7.37 16.18
N ALA A 385 7.21 -6.56 15.56
CA ALA A 385 7.58 -5.26 14.97
C ALA A 385 7.87 -4.12 15.98
N ASP A 386 7.56 -4.32 17.26
CA ASP A 386 7.82 -3.36 18.36
C ASP A 386 8.67 -3.99 19.48
N VAL A 387 9.38 -5.10 19.22
CA VAL A 387 10.23 -5.82 20.20
C VAL A 387 11.27 -4.91 20.87
N GLU A 388 11.83 -3.96 20.13
CA GLU A 388 12.82 -2.99 20.62
C GLU A 388 12.23 -1.96 21.61
N LYS A 389 10.90 -1.82 21.66
CA LYS A 389 10.19 -0.96 22.61
C LYS A 389 9.67 -1.80 23.78
N VAL A 390 10.48 -1.87 24.83
CA VAL A 390 10.25 -2.63 26.07
C VAL A 390 8.86 -2.39 26.67
N ASP A 391 8.34 -1.16 26.53
CA ASP A 391 7.06 -0.69 27.09
C ASP A 391 5.96 -0.47 26.03
N SER A 392 6.14 -1.01 24.82
CA SER A 392 5.11 -0.92 23.78
C SER A 392 3.81 -1.62 24.20
N LYS A 393 2.67 -1.09 23.73
CA LYS A 393 1.35 -1.73 23.89
C LYS A 393 1.34 -3.19 23.42
N HIS A 394 2.17 -3.54 22.43
CA HIS A 394 2.34 -4.92 21.97
C HIS A 394 3.17 -5.77 22.95
N ALA A 395 4.33 -5.29 23.43
CA ALA A 395 5.12 -6.02 24.43
C ALA A 395 4.35 -6.22 25.74
N LEU A 396 3.64 -5.19 26.20
CA LEU A 396 2.73 -5.27 27.35
C LEU A 396 1.59 -6.27 27.13
N SER A 397 0.92 -6.24 25.96
CA SER A 397 -0.13 -7.21 25.64
C SER A 397 0.38 -8.64 25.50
N MET A 398 1.63 -8.84 25.08
CA MET A 398 2.27 -10.15 24.98
C MET A 398 2.65 -10.67 26.37
N ARG A 399 3.27 -9.86 27.23
CA ARG A 399 3.61 -10.25 28.62
C ARG A 399 2.37 -10.67 29.43
N LYS A 400 1.19 -10.10 29.16
CA LYS A 400 -0.09 -10.52 29.77
C LYS A 400 -0.46 -11.99 29.51
N HIS A 401 0.06 -12.65 28.47
CA HIS A 401 -0.14 -14.09 28.25
C HIS A 401 0.65 -14.98 29.22
N PHE A 402 1.64 -14.41 29.92
CA PHE A 402 2.52 -15.08 30.88
C PHE A 402 2.35 -14.55 32.32
N ALA A 403 1.34 -13.71 32.59
CA ALA A 403 0.97 -13.31 33.95
C ALA A 403 0.64 -14.55 34.79
N GLY A 404 1.08 -14.57 36.05
CA GLY A 404 1.01 -15.74 36.93
C GLY A 404 1.94 -16.92 36.56
N LEU A 405 2.69 -16.85 35.45
CA LEU A 405 3.68 -17.88 35.05
C LEU A 405 5.14 -17.41 35.26
N VAL A 406 5.34 -16.12 35.49
CA VAL A 406 6.63 -15.48 35.83
C VAL A 406 6.76 -15.26 37.34
N ASN A 407 7.98 -15.06 37.85
CA ASN A 407 8.23 -14.79 39.26
C ASN A 407 7.90 -13.34 39.65
N GLU A 408 6.61 -13.02 39.76
CA GLU A 408 6.11 -11.68 40.09
C GLU A 408 6.54 -11.16 41.47
N MET A 409 6.84 -12.06 42.42
CA MET A 409 7.36 -11.71 43.75
C MET A 409 8.73 -11.04 43.64
N ALA A 410 9.64 -11.62 42.84
CA ALA A 410 10.96 -11.05 42.61
C ALA A 410 10.90 -9.66 41.93
N ILE A 411 9.98 -9.47 40.97
CA ILE A 411 9.78 -8.16 40.31
C ILE A 411 9.34 -7.10 41.31
N LYS A 412 8.39 -7.43 42.21
CA LYS A 412 7.91 -6.51 43.25
C LYS A 412 9.02 -6.15 44.24
N GLN A 413 9.86 -7.11 44.63
CA GLN A 413 11.03 -6.85 45.49
C GLN A 413 12.07 -5.98 44.79
N GLU A 414 12.41 -6.24 43.52
CA GLU A 414 13.35 -5.42 42.73
C GLU A 414 12.85 -3.98 42.58
N PHE A 415 11.55 -3.80 42.31
CA PHE A 415 10.88 -2.50 42.24
C PHE A 415 10.95 -1.74 43.58
N LEU A 416 10.65 -2.40 44.71
CA LEU A 416 10.73 -1.79 46.04
C LEU A 416 12.17 -1.41 46.43
N MET A 417 13.15 -2.28 46.15
CA MET A 417 14.57 -1.99 46.38
C MET A 417 15.07 -0.81 45.51
N GLY A 418 14.45 -0.56 44.36
CA GLY A 418 14.72 0.60 43.52
C GLY A 418 14.48 1.95 44.22
N PHE A 419 13.45 2.05 45.06
CA PHE A 419 13.19 3.27 45.86
C PHE A 419 14.25 3.50 46.94
N LEU A 420 14.75 2.42 47.57
CA LEU A 420 15.78 2.50 48.62
C LEU A 420 17.15 2.93 48.08
N ARG A 421 17.44 2.71 46.80
CA ARG A 421 18.68 3.18 46.15
C ARG A 421 18.66 4.66 45.75
N GLY A 422 17.55 5.37 45.92
CA GLY A 422 17.35 6.74 45.42
C GLY A 422 17.68 7.89 46.40
N GLY A 423 18.01 7.60 47.66
CA GLY A 423 18.10 8.62 48.71
C GLY A 423 19.37 8.55 49.57
N SER A 424 20.43 9.27 49.18
CA SER A 424 21.60 9.49 50.04
C SER A 424 22.22 10.87 49.78
N GLY A 425 21.94 11.82 50.67
CA GLY A 425 22.40 13.20 50.59
C GLY A 425 22.57 13.86 51.96
N LEU A 426 23.50 13.34 52.76
CA LEU A 426 24.10 13.94 53.97
C LEU A 426 23.17 14.56 55.04
N VAL A 427 23.01 13.85 56.17
CA VAL A 427 23.47 14.32 57.51
C VAL A 427 23.88 13.09 58.32
N ASP A 428 25.03 13.14 59.01
CA ASP A 428 25.48 12.10 59.94
C ASP A 428 24.87 12.27 61.35
N VAL A 429 24.40 11.18 61.97
CA VAL A 429 24.25 11.02 63.43
C VAL A 429 24.69 9.60 63.81
N GLU A 430 25.29 9.44 64.99
CA GLU A 430 26.06 8.25 65.36
C GLU A 430 25.27 7.02 65.85
N LYS A 431 25.93 5.86 65.68
CA LYS A 431 26.13 4.75 66.65
C LYS A 431 25.18 3.54 66.79
N ASP A 432 25.87 2.46 67.16
CA ASP A 432 25.50 1.24 67.89
C ASP A 432 24.64 0.14 67.23
N CYS A 433 25.38 -0.82 66.67
CA CYS A 433 25.02 -2.23 66.47
C CYS A 433 25.14 -3.04 67.78
N PRO A 434 24.90 -4.39 67.83
CA PRO A 434 24.18 -5.28 66.90
C PRO A 434 23.11 -6.15 67.63
N ILE A 435 22.46 -7.11 66.96
CA ILE A 435 22.65 -8.57 67.23
C ILE A 435 21.84 -9.47 66.27
N VAL A 436 22.49 -10.59 65.95
CA VAL A 436 22.10 -11.79 65.19
C VAL A 436 20.68 -12.31 65.46
N LEU A 437 20.03 -12.85 64.42
CA LEU A 437 19.03 -13.91 64.55
C LEU A 437 19.38 -15.12 63.67
N GLN A 438 19.07 -16.32 64.15
CA GLN A 438 19.31 -17.60 63.48
C GLN A 438 18.00 -18.24 62.98
N ASN A 439 18.17 -19.18 62.07
CA ASN A 439 17.21 -20.17 61.54
C ASN A 439 16.12 -20.64 62.51
N ILE A 440 14.93 -20.98 61.96
CA ILE A 440 14.34 -22.33 61.99
C ILE A 440 13.22 -22.41 60.91
N PRO A 441 12.99 -23.56 60.24
CA PRO A 441 12.07 -23.67 59.10
C PRO A 441 10.80 -24.51 59.39
N ASP A 442 9.92 -24.56 58.38
CA ASP A 442 8.92 -25.59 58.04
C ASP A 442 7.96 -26.15 59.10
N GLN A 443 6.63 -26.04 58.85
CA GLN A 443 5.80 -27.25 58.76
C GLN A 443 4.45 -27.07 58.03
N GLU A 444 3.95 -28.23 57.62
CA GLU A 444 3.03 -28.55 56.52
C GLU A 444 1.52 -28.51 56.88
N ASP A 445 0.73 -28.90 55.87
CA ASP A 445 -0.58 -29.57 55.92
C ASP A 445 -1.93 -28.83 55.90
N GLU A 446 -2.85 -29.52 55.22
CA GLU A 446 -4.17 -29.10 54.75
C GLU A 446 -5.29 -29.32 55.79
N VAL A 447 -6.50 -28.82 55.51
CA VAL A 447 -7.76 -29.60 55.35
C VAL A 447 -9.03 -28.73 55.60
N ILE A 448 -9.75 -28.47 54.49
CA ILE A 448 -11.22 -28.47 54.32
C ILE A 448 -12.13 -27.69 55.34
N ALA A 449 -12.52 -26.49 54.90
CA ALA A 449 -13.88 -25.89 54.89
C ALA A 449 -14.84 -25.95 56.12
N SER A 450 -15.30 -24.78 56.60
CA SER A 450 -16.59 -24.16 56.16
C SER A 450 -16.99 -22.89 56.95
N THR A 451 -17.86 -22.06 56.34
CA THR A 451 -18.46 -20.79 56.84
C THR A 451 -19.50 -20.99 57.96
N PRO A 452 -19.87 -19.98 58.82
CA PRO A 452 -20.10 -18.57 58.43
C PRO A 452 -19.78 -17.46 59.48
N ASN A 453 -20.13 -16.21 59.12
CA ASN A 453 -19.95 -14.93 59.84
C ASN A 453 -20.45 -14.86 61.30
N CYS A 454 -19.81 -14.00 62.10
CA CYS A 454 -20.49 -12.99 62.93
C CYS A 454 -19.56 -11.77 63.17
N CYS A 455 -20.13 -10.60 63.50
CA CYS A 455 -19.41 -9.38 63.90
C CYS A 455 -19.77 -8.98 65.34
N SER A 456 -18.82 -8.36 66.07
CA SER A 456 -18.99 -7.39 67.18
C SER A 456 -17.63 -7.25 67.89
N ASP A 457 -16.92 -6.12 67.96
CA ASP A 457 -17.25 -4.74 68.40
C ASP A 457 -17.23 -4.55 69.94
N VAL A 458 -16.20 -3.83 70.43
CA VAL A 458 -16.13 -2.96 71.64
C VAL A 458 -14.92 -2.00 71.40
N GLU A 459 -14.89 -0.66 71.45
CA GLU A 459 -15.65 0.47 72.08
C GLU A 459 -15.04 1.08 73.37
N LEU A 460 -15.63 2.24 73.78
CA LEU A 460 -15.37 3.19 74.91
C LEU A 460 -14.59 4.48 74.55
N GLU A 461 -14.95 5.75 74.91
CA GLU A 461 -16.08 6.51 75.58
C GLU A 461 -15.76 8.06 75.43
N ASP A 462 -16.45 9.17 75.79
CA ASP A 462 -17.81 9.75 76.08
C ASP A 462 -17.59 11.29 76.39
N ASP A 463 -18.41 12.36 76.33
CA ASP A 463 -19.73 12.83 75.79
C ASP A 463 -19.45 14.19 75.08
N ILE A 464 -20.30 14.64 74.14
CA ILE A 464 -20.89 16.01 74.13
C ILE A 464 -21.89 16.18 72.96
N LYS A 465 -23.17 16.01 73.31
CA LYS A 465 -24.37 16.79 72.91
C LYS A 465 -24.25 17.64 71.62
N SER A 466 -25.15 17.48 70.64
CA SER A 466 -26.59 17.73 70.78
C SER A 466 -27.41 17.28 69.55
N SER A 467 -28.73 17.50 69.52
CA SER A 467 -29.69 16.61 68.82
C SER A 467 -30.21 17.03 67.42
N PHE A 468 -30.23 16.01 66.54
CA PHE A 468 -31.01 15.72 65.31
C PHE A 468 -32.46 16.25 65.16
N PRO A 469 -33.13 16.15 63.97
CA PRO A 469 -32.74 15.38 62.76
C PRO A 469 -32.85 16.08 61.38
N GLN A 470 -32.06 15.60 60.41
CA GLN A 470 -32.38 15.65 58.98
C GLN A 470 -31.77 14.42 58.25
N GLN A 471 -32.34 13.98 57.13
CA GLN A 471 -31.94 12.73 56.45
C GLN A 471 -30.95 12.94 55.29
N VAL A 472 -29.83 12.21 55.32
CA VAL A 472 -29.36 11.22 54.32
C VAL A 472 -29.83 11.44 52.87
N SER A 473 -29.01 11.44 51.81
CA SER A 473 -27.53 11.43 51.59
C SER A 473 -27.29 11.57 50.05
N ALA A 474 -26.10 11.51 49.42
CA ALA A 474 -24.71 11.25 49.82
C ALA A 474 -23.74 11.92 48.84
N SER A 475 -22.46 12.11 49.21
CA SER A 475 -21.37 12.52 48.30
C SER A 475 -20.00 12.13 48.88
N SER A 476 -19.25 11.25 48.23
CA SER A 476 -17.90 10.85 48.68
C SER A 476 -17.06 10.26 47.53
N ASN A 477 -16.48 11.12 46.69
CA ASN A 477 -15.54 10.76 45.62
C ASN A 477 -14.71 11.98 45.15
N LEU A 478 -14.34 12.89 46.07
CA LEU A 478 -13.78 14.20 45.71
C LEU A 478 -12.72 14.76 46.68
N GLU A 479 -11.97 13.91 47.40
CA GLU A 479 -10.97 14.34 48.41
C GLU A 479 -9.50 14.27 47.93
N ASP A 480 -9.20 13.61 46.80
CA ASP A 480 -7.83 13.41 46.29
C ASP A 480 -7.33 14.51 45.33
N MET A 481 -8.12 15.58 45.13
CA MET A 481 -7.70 16.73 44.31
C MET A 481 -7.42 17.97 45.17
N LYS A 482 -6.18 18.48 45.10
CA LYS A 482 -5.81 19.76 45.72
C LYS A 482 -6.72 20.89 45.21
N GLU A 483 -7.30 21.67 46.11
CA GLU A 483 -8.34 22.69 45.83
C GLU A 483 -8.01 23.59 44.63
N ASN A 484 -6.79 24.15 44.58
CA ASN A 484 -6.29 25.00 43.50
C ASN A 484 -6.41 24.38 42.09
N ASN A 485 -6.44 23.05 41.98
CA ASN A 485 -6.55 22.34 40.71
C ASN A 485 -8.01 22.09 40.32
N VAL A 486 -8.91 21.93 41.29
CA VAL A 486 -10.36 21.87 41.07
C VAL A 486 -10.88 23.22 40.61
N GLU A 487 -10.48 24.31 41.29
CA GLU A 487 -10.93 25.67 40.95
C GLU A 487 -10.51 26.10 39.54
N LYS A 488 -9.30 25.72 39.11
CA LYS A 488 -8.83 25.88 37.73
C LYS A 488 -9.66 25.06 36.73
N SER A 489 -9.96 23.80 37.03
CA SER A 489 -10.74 22.91 36.15
C SER A 489 -12.20 23.36 36.01
N VAL A 490 -12.80 23.85 37.10
CA VAL A 490 -14.14 24.48 37.09
C VAL A 490 -14.17 25.73 36.23
N LYS A 491 -13.10 26.55 36.25
CA LYS A 491 -13.01 27.73 35.38
C LYS A 491 -12.92 27.33 33.90
N GLU A 492 -12.07 26.35 33.57
CA GLU A 492 -11.94 25.85 32.19
C GLU A 492 -13.25 25.21 31.67
N LEU A 493 -14.04 24.56 32.53
CA LEU A 493 -15.40 24.13 32.19
C LEU A 493 -16.35 25.31 31.96
N ARG A 494 -16.31 26.35 32.79
CA ARG A 494 -17.17 27.54 32.65
C ARG A 494 -16.93 28.30 31.34
N ASP A 495 -15.71 28.24 30.81
CA ASP A 495 -15.36 28.82 29.51
C ASP A 495 -15.77 27.92 28.31
N CYS A 496 -16.19 26.66 28.54
CA CYS A 496 -16.55 25.67 27.51
C CYS A 496 -18.02 25.20 27.53
N LEU A 497 -18.74 25.38 28.63
CA LEU A 497 -20.12 24.95 28.83
C LEU A 497 -21.12 26.13 28.76
N PRO A 498 -22.40 25.88 28.46
CA PRO A 498 -23.41 26.95 28.44
C PRO A 498 -23.56 27.68 29.77
N SER A 499 -23.85 28.97 29.73
CA SER A 499 -23.95 29.83 30.93
C SER A 499 -25.09 29.49 31.90
N TRP A 500 -25.99 28.58 31.53
CA TRP A 500 -27.02 28.04 32.41
C TRP A 500 -26.56 26.83 33.23
N VAL A 501 -25.42 26.22 32.90
CA VAL A 501 -24.86 25.09 33.67
C VAL A 501 -24.35 25.61 35.02
N THR A 502 -24.84 25.02 36.10
CA THR A 502 -24.52 25.46 37.47
C THR A 502 -23.16 24.95 37.94
N LEU A 503 -22.60 25.60 38.97
CA LEU A 503 -21.34 25.18 39.61
C LEU A 503 -21.40 23.74 40.13
N CYS A 504 -22.55 23.31 40.67
CA CYS A 504 -22.75 21.93 41.12
C CYS A 504 -22.62 20.95 39.95
N GLN A 505 -23.35 21.20 38.85
CA GLN A 505 -23.26 20.36 37.65
C GLN A 505 -21.83 20.31 37.06
N MET A 506 -21.07 21.41 37.12
CA MET A 506 -19.65 21.41 36.72
C MET A 506 -18.78 20.52 37.62
N LEU A 507 -19.03 20.51 38.93
CA LEU A 507 -18.33 19.64 39.88
C LEU A 507 -18.74 18.17 39.71
N ASP A 508 -20.03 17.90 39.47
CA ASP A 508 -20.55 16.55 39.19
C ASP A 508 -19.94 15.98 37.89
N LEU A 509 -19.83 16.80 36.83
CA LEU A 509 -19.18 16.42 35.58
C LEU A 509 -17.67 16.14 35.76
N LEU A 510 -16.97 16.92 36.58
CA LEU A 510 -15.57 16.65 36.94
C LEU A 510 -15.43 15.36 37.75
N GLY A 511 -16.30 15.12 38.73
CA GLY A 511 -16.31 13.89 39.54
C GLY A 511 -16.57 12.65 38.68
N ALA A 512 -17.57 12.69 37.80
CA ALA A 512 -17.88 11.62 36.86
C ALA A 512 -16.76 11.36 35.84
N SER A 513 -15.98 12.39 35.50
CA SER A 513 -14.91 12.32 34.49
C SER A 513 -13.50 12.30 35.10
N GLY A 514 -13.35 11.96 36.38
CA GLY A 514 -12.05 11.82 37.06
C GLY A 514 -11.16 13.08 37.04
N GLY A 515 -11.76 14.27 37.00
CA GLY A 515 -11.07 15.56 36.87
C GLY A 515 -10.66 15.94 35.45
N ASN A 516 -10.96 15.13 34.43
CA ASN A 516 -10.62 15.41 33.03
C ASN A 516 -11.63 16.37 32.38
N VAL A 517 -11.25 17.64 32.25
CA VAL A 517 -12.06 18.72 31.64
C VAL A 517 -12.57 18.36 30.24
N VAL A 518 -11.74 17.75 29.38
CA VAL A 518 -12.12 17.43 27.98
C VAL A 518 -13.19 16.34 27.92
N GLU A 519 -13.10 15.36 28.81
CA GLU A 519 -14.04 14.25 28.95
C GLU A 519 -15.35 14.74 29.59
N ALA A 520 -15.27 15.61 30.60
CA ALA A 520 -16.42 16.30 31.19
C ALA A 520 -17.22 17.14 30.18
N VAL A 521 -16.56 17.90 29.30
CA VAL A 521 -17.24 18.65 28.22
C VAL A 521 -17.87 17.71 27.19
N SER A 522 -17.16 16.63 26.81
CA SER A 522 -17.66 15.66 25.83
C SER A 522 -18.91 14.95 26.36
N ASN A 523 -18.83 14.42 27.60
CA ASN A 523 -19.92 13.75 28.29
C ASN A 523 -21.16 14.66 28.41
N PHE A 524 -20.99 15.96 28.72
CA PHE A 524 -22.09 16.91 28.79
C PHE A 524 -22.82 17.07 27.45
N TYR A 525 -22.10 17.37 26.36
CA TYR A 525 -22.74 17.59 25.06
C TYR A 525 -23.30 16.30 24.43
N GLU A 526 -22.74 15.13 24.74
CA GLU A 526 -23.35 13.85 24.38
C GLU A 526 -24.69 13.62 25.11
N HIS A 527 -24.75 13.88 26.43
CA HIS A 527 -26.01 13.78 27.19
C HIS A 527 -27.06 14.81 26.76
N GLU A 528 -26.66 16.06 26.48
CA GLU A 528 -27.59 17.07 25.92
C GLU A 528 -28.11 16.65 24.54
N THR A 529 -27.28 16.03 23.71
CA THR A 529 -27.71 15.50 22.40
C THR A 529 -28.71 14.35 22.58
N GLU A 530 -28.41 13.37 23.44
CA GLU A 530 -29.33 12.28 23.74
C GLU A 530 -30.65 12.77 24.36
N PHE A 531 -30.60 13.79 25.22
CA PHE A 531 -31.80 14.42 25.80
C PHE A 531 -32.62 15.13 24.71
N HIS A 532 -31.97 15.88 23.82
CA HIS A 532 -32.64 16.59 22.74
C HIS A 532 -33.21 15.64 21.65
N GLU A 533 -32.64 14.46 21.45
CA GLU A 533 -33.23 13.39 20.64
C GLU A 533 -34.43 12.72 21.35
N GLN A 534 -34.35 12.50 22.68
CA GLN A 534 -35.43 11.90 23.48
C GLN A 534 -36.63 12.85 23.68
N VAL A 535 -36.41 14.17 23.68
CA VAL A 535 -37.44 15.22 23.86
C VAL A 535 -38.18 15.54 22.54
N LEU A 536 -38.08 14.68 21.51
CA LEU A 536 -38.63 14.94 20.16
C LEU A 536 -39.84 14.05 19.76
N PRO A 537 -41.00 14.11 20.45
CA PRO A 537 -42.22 13.44 20.03
C PRO A 537 -43.02 14.26 19.01
N SER A 538 -43.02 13.81 17.75
CA SER A 538 -44.09 13.99 16.75
C SER A 538 -44.58 15.43 16.42
N THR A 539 -44.01 16.02 15.36
CA THR A 539 -44.66 17.08 14.56
C THR A 539 -44.64 16.75 13.07
N SER A 540 -45.32 15.66 12.68
CA SER A 540 -45.62 15.34 11.27
C SER A 540 -47.11 15.57 10.98
N ALA A 541 -47.45 16.83 10.67
CA ALA A 541 -48.79 17.22 10.24
C ALA A 541 -48.71 17.98 8.91
N SER A 542 -49.26 17.39 7.86
CA SER A 542 -49.39 18.01 6.53
C SER A 542 -50.42 19.13 6.55
N PHE A 543 -50.14 20.26 5.89
CA PHE A 543 -51.16 21.25 5.56
C PHE A 543 -51.16 21.62 4.07
N THR A 544 -52.36 21.68 3.50
CA THR A 544 -52.65 22.07 2.13
C THR A 544 -52.85 23.58 2.00
N SER A 545 -52.64 24.11 0.80
CA SER A 545 -52.84 25.53 0.45
C SER A 545 -54.30 25.99 0.56
N LEU A 546 -54.53 27.19 1.11
CA LEU A 546 -55.34 28.30 0.52
C LEU A 546 -55.59 29.41 1.56
N GLY A 547 -55.81 30.64 1.08
CA GLY A 547 -56.43 31.72 1.87
C GLY A 547 -55.57 32.96 2.13
N SER A 548 -56.02 34.10 1.59
CA SER A 548 -55.48 35.44 1.86
C SER A 548 -56.44 36.22 2.77
N SER A 549 -55.92 36.99 3.75
CA SER A 549 -56.38 38.37 4.04
C SER A 549 -55.48 39.06 5.08
N GLU A 550 -55.70 40.35 5.29
CA GLU A 550 -54.80 41.33 5.93
C GLU A 550 -54.97 41.54 7.45
N ASN A 551 -54.01 42.28 8.02
CA ASN A 551 -54.13 43.28 9.11
C ASN A 551 -54.25 42.90 10.61
N GLN A 552 -53.07 43.02 11.26
CA GLN A 552 -52.79 43.77 12.51
C GLN A 552 -53.15 43.19 13.92
N PRO A 553 -52.49 43.71 15.02
CA PRO A 553 -52.38 43.05 16.33
C PRO A 553 -53.00 43.91 17.49
N PRO A 554 -52.77 43.65 18.81
CA PRO A 554 -52.14 42.51 19.51
C PRO A 554 -53.01 41.88 20.64
N LEU A 555 -52.39 40.93 21.38
CA LEU A 555 -52.59 40.44 22.78
C LEU A 555 -53.51 41.26 23.74
N PRO A 556 -54.14 40.67 24.81
CA PRO A 556 -53.57 39.55 25.61
C PRO A 556 -54.54 38.55 26.32
N PHE A 557 -53.94 37.64 27.12
CA PHE A 557 -54.42 36.95 28.35
C PHE A 557 -55.71 36.08 28.39
N GLU A 558 -55.54 34.83 28.90
CA GLU A 558 -56.42 34.06 29.83
C GLU A 558 -57.92 33.77 29.51
N SER A 559 -58.56 32.67 29.97
CA SER A 559 -58.11 31.42 30.61
C SER A 559 -59.21 30.31 30.56
N GLN A 560 -58.85 29.09 31.00
CA GLN A 560 -59.70 28.06 31.64
C GLN A 560 -60.97 27.44 30.95
N ASN A 561 -60.79 26.17 30.52
CA ASN A 561 -61.34 24.95 31.17
C ASN A 561 -62.76 24.38 30.84
N VAL A 562 -62.92 23.05 31.07
CA VAL A 562 -64.15 22.22 31.26
C VAL A 562 -64.90 21.55 30.06
N LYS A 563 -64.64 20.24 29.89
CA LYS A 563 -65.54 19.06 29.63
C LYS A 563 -66.78 19.12 28.68
N GLY A 564 -66.69 18.44 27.52
CA GLY A 564 -67.24 17.07 27.33
C GLY A 564 -68.60 16.77 26.62
N ILE A 565 -68.74 15.49 26.17
CA ILE A 565 -69.97 14.64 26.07
C ILE A 565 -70.79 14.54 24.73
N ASN A 566 -70.72 13.33 24.10
CA ASN A 566 -71.73 12.49 23.38
C ASN A 566 -72.30 12.72 21.95
N ARG A 567 -72.44 11.56 21.24
CA ARG A 567 -73.52 11.06 20.29
C ARG A 567 -73.61 11.66 18.87
N SER A 568 -73.61 10.89 17.75
CA SER A 568 -74.52 9.85 17.17
C SER A 568 -75.70 10.46 16.36
N GLU A 569 -76.22 9.93 15.23
CA GLU A 569 -76.29 8.55 14.66
C GLU A 569 -76.32 8.51 13.09
N ASP A 570 -75.75 7.43 12.51
CA ASP A 570 -76.18 6.49 11.45
C ASP A 570 -77.15 6.79 10.25
N ILE A 571 -76.78 6.26 9.06
CA ILE A 571 -77.66 5.65 8.01
C ILE A 571 -76.93 4.44 7.31
N SER A 572 -77.67 3.40 6.89
CA SER A 572 -77.24 2.09 6.30
C SER A 572 -77.49 1.99 4.76
N PHE A 573 -77.23 0.94 3.93
CA PHE A 573 -77.24 -0.56 3.90
C PHE A 573 -76.06 -1.09 3.02
N SER A 574 -75.47 -2.31 3.09
CA SER A 574 -75.89 -3.76 3.05
C SER A 574 -76.45 -4.25 1.69
N GLN A 575 -76.24 -5.49 1.18
CA GLN A 575 -76.32 -6.84 1.79
C GLN A 575 -75.32 -7.93 1.25
N ASN A 576 -75.37 -9.13 1.85
CA ASN A 576 -74.65 -10.40 1.50
C ASN A 576 -75.64 -11.52 1.05
N PHE A 577 -75.15 -12.69 0.58
CA PHE A 577 -75.55 -14.10 0.94
C PHE A 577 -75.21 -15.16 -0.16
N LYS A 578 -75.05 -16.51 0.02
CA LYS A 578 -75.06 -17.47 1.17
C LYS A 578 -74.42 -18.86 0.82
N LEU A 579 -74.35 -19.79 1.81
CA LEU A 579 -74.28 -21.29 1.73
C LEU A 579 -72.94 -21.97 1.31
N SER A 580 -72.62 -23.25 1.64
CA SER A 580 -72.73 -24.03 2.92
C SER A 580 -72.08 -25.44 2.87
N ASN A 581 -71.33 -25.81 3.93
CA ASN A 581 -71.04 -27.13 4.54
C ASN A 581 -70.82 -28.43 3.70
N SER A 582 -69.64 -29.04 3.91
CA SER A 582 -69.31 -30.48 3.71
C SER A 582 -68.57 -31.06 4.95
N VAL A 583 -68.36 -32.39 5.05
CA VAL A 583 -68.20 -33.06 6.37
C VAL A 583 -67.36 -34.37 6.39
N ASN A 584 -66.70 -34.62 7.54
CA ASN A 584 -66.26 -35.91 8.17
C ASN A 584 -64.87 -36.59 7.94
N ILE A 585 -64.51 -37.38 8.97
CA ILE A 585 -63.53 -38.50 9.12
C ILE A 585 -62.17 -38.23 9.84
N LYS A 586 -61.87 -39.12 10.81
CA LYS A 586 -60.71 -39.21 11.76
C LYS A 586 -59.64 -40.21 11.23
N LYS A 587 -58.45 -40.47 11.79
CA LYS A 587 -57.88 -40.63 13.18
C LYS A 587 -56.34 -40.41 13.07
N SER A 588 -55.40 -40.43 14.04
CA SER A 588 -55.24 -40.88 15.46
C SER A 588 -54.46 -39.79 16.26
N GLY A 589 -53.74 -39.93 17.40
CA GLY A 589 -53.24 -41.04 18.25
C GLY A 589 -51.82 -41.52 17.85
N VAL A 590 -50.87 -41.86 18.74
CA VAL A 590 -50.95 -42.08 20.22
C VAL A 590 -49.80 -41.39 20.99
N SER A 591 -50.03 -41.04 22.27
CA SER A 591 -49.06 -40.53 23.27
C SER A 591 -49.14 -41.40 24.55
N PRO A 592 -48.12 -41.49 25.44
CA PRO A 592 -47.76 -40.43 26.42
C PRO A 592 -46.22 -40.30 26.64
N GLY A 593 -45.57 -39.39 27.39
CA GLY A 593 -45.80 -38.72 28.70
C GLY A 593 -44.52 -38.89 29.56
N LYS A 594 -44.19 -38.19 30.67
CA LYS A 594 -44.83 -37.13 31.49
C LYS A 594 -43.76 -36.43 32.40
N ARG A 595 -43.84 -35.07 32.57
CA ARG A 595 -43.25 -34.26 33.70
C ARG A 595 -41.69 -34.25 33.78
N LYS A 596 -40.93 -33.37 34.48
CA LYS A 596 -41.07 -32.25 35.47
C LYS A 596 -39.70 -31.47 35.43
N ARG A 597 -39.47 -30.15 35.62
CA ARG A 597 -40.20 -28.85 35.52
C ARG A 597 -39.14 -27.69 35.45
N ILE A 598 -39.45 -26.59 34.74
CA ILE A 598 -39.26 -25.13 35.07
C ILE A 598 -38.20 -24.75 36.13
N LEU A 599 -37.24 -23.85 35.85
CA LEU A 599 -37.47 -22.37 35.86
C LEU A 599 -36.56 -21.55 34.90
N ASP A 600 -37.20 -20.64 34.15
CA ASP A 600 -36.77 -19.36 33.50
C ASP A 600 -35.44 -19.24 32.70
N SER A 601 -35.30 -18.39 31.67
CA SER A 601 -36.18 -17.31 31.16
C SER A 601 -36.20 -17.16 29.61
N LYS A 602 -37.26 -16.48 29.11
CA LYS A 602 -37.40 -15.64 27.90
C LYS A 602 -36.29 -15.65 26.80
N THR A 603 -36.50 -15.65 25.48
CA THR A 603 -37.56 -15.93 24.47
C THR A 603 -36.98 -15.51 23.09
N LYS A 604 -37.60 -15.86 21.94
CA LYS A 604 -37.01 -15.69 20.58
C LYS A 604 -37.46 -14.45 19.80
N LYS A 605 -36.59 -13.98 18.90
CA LYS A 605 -36.81 -13.33 17.58
C LYS A 605 -38.17 -12.65 17.29
N ARG A 606 -38.10 -11.38 16.86
CA ARG A 606 -38.70 -10.94 15.58
C ARG A 606 -37.78 -9.92 14.89
N ALA A 607 -37.96 -9.72 13.59
CA ALA A 607 -37.05 -8.94 12.74
C ALA A 607 -37.51 -7.48 12.57
N ARG A 608 -36.55 -6.59 12.32
CA ARG A 608 -36.71 -5.34 11.54
C ARG A 608 -35.70 -5.37 10.39
N ALA A 609 -35.96 -4.58 9.36
CA ALA A 609 -35.11 -4.42 8.21
C ALA A 609 -34.70 -2.95 8.10
N ASP A 610 -33.40 -2.67 8.02
CA ASP A 610 -32.87 -1.32 7.91
C ASP A 610 -32.37 -1.06 6.48
N SER A 611 -32.85 0.03 5.88
CA SER A 611 -32.57 0.41 4.50
C SER A 611 -31.23 1.13 4.39
N THR A 612 -30.25 0.50 3.72
CA THR A 612 -28.96 1.12 3.42
C THR A 612 -29.05 2.04 2.18
N GLY A 613 -29.39 3.30 2.41
CA GLY A 613 -29.36 4.34 1.38
C GLY A 613 -27.93 4.62 0.90
N ASN A 614 -27.65 4.38 -0.39
CA ASN A 614 -26.33 4.60 -0.98
C ASN A 614 -26.18 6.04 -1.51
N SER A 615 -25.65 6.96 -0.69
CA SER A 615 -25.21 8.29 -1.15
C SER A 615 -23.90 8.17 -1.96
N SER A 616 -24.02 8.17 -3.28
CA SER A 616 -22.91 7.91 -4.21
C SER A 616 -22.10 9.17 -4.56
N ASP A 617 -21.43 9.75 -3.55
CA ASP A 617 -20.62 10.96 -3.72
C ASP A 617 -19.48 10.83 -4.76
N LEU A 618 -19.25 11.92 -5.50
CA LEU A 618 -18.25 12.00 -6.57
C LEU A 618 -16.82 11.94 -6.03
N LYS A 619 -16.19 10.77 -6.19
CA LYS A 619 -14.83 10.48 -5.70
C LYS A 619 -13.74 11.16 -6.52
N GLN A 620 -13.55 12.45 -6.28
CA GLN A 620 -12.20 12.97 -6.15
C GLN A 620 -11.54 12.20 -4.99
N TYR A 621 -10.38 11.58 -5.20
CA TYR A 621 -9.76 10.68 -4.22
C TYR A 621 -9.32 11.44 -2.96
N ARG A 622 -10.18 11.49 -1.93
CA ARG A 622 -9.81 11.99 -0.60
C ARG A 622 -8.66 11.15 -0.05
N ILE A 623 -7.55 11.83 0.22
CA ILE A 623 -6.23 11.28 0.53
C ILE A 623 -6.25 10.32 1.73
N THR A 624 -7.09 10.56 2.74
CA THR A 624 -7.14 9.74 3.96
C THR A 624 -7.66 8.30 3.79
N LYS A 625 -7.94 7.85 2.56
CA LYS A 625 -8.08 6.42 2.22
C LYS A 625 -6.80 5.72 1.72
N PHE A 626 -5.62 6.36 1.75
CA PHE A 626 -4.33 5.68 1.49
C PHE A 626 -4.09 4.46 2.40
N PHE A 627 -4.42 4.57 3.69
CA PHE A 627 -4.08 3.54 4.70
C PHE A 627 -5.28 2.64 5.09
N ASN A 628 -6.51 3.16 5.02
CA ASN A 628 -7.71 2.49 5.55
C ASN A 628 -8.55 1.78 4.48
N LYS A 629 -8.03 0.67 3.93
CA LYS A 629 -8.82 -0.31 3.17
C LYS A 629 -8.27 -1.74 3.29
N LYS A 630 -8.88 -2.57 4.15
CA LYS A 630 -8.78 -4.04 4.03
C LYS A 630 -9.52 -4.49 2.75
N MET A 631 -9.04 -5.56 2.11
CA MET A 631 -9.75 -6.13 0.96
C MET A 631 -10.99 -6.92 1.41
N PRO A 632 -12.11 -6.86 0.67
CA PRO A 632 -13.26 -7.70 0.95
C PRO A 632 -12.97 -9.17 0.60
N VAL A 633 -13.56 -10.08 1.36
CA VAL A 633 -13.61 -11.51 1.03
C VAL A 633 -14.87 -11.74 0.19
N VAL A 634 -14.74 -12.47 -0.92
CA VAL A 634 -15.89 -12.97 -1.69
C VAL A 634 -16.19 -14.38 -1.22
N SER A 635 -17.46 -14.66 -0.94
CA SER A 635 -17.97 -15.99 -0.62
C SER A 635 -19.26 -16.20 -1.41
N GLU A 636 -19.24 -17.11 -2.36
CA GLU A 636 -20.41 -17.50 -3.15
C GLU A 636 -20.62 -19.01 -3.01
N ASP A 637 -21.56 -19.39 -2.14
CA ASP A 637 -22.22 -20.70 -2.19
C ASP A 637 -23.45 -20.57 -3.08
N TYR A 638 -23.36 -20.97 -4.35
CA TYR A 638 -24.53 -21.26 -5.18
C TYR A 638 -24.35 -22.56 -5.93
N LYS A 639 -25.32 -23.47 -5.74
CA LYS A 639 -25.51 -24.62 -6.62
C LYS A 639 -26.14 -24.14 -7.93
N VAL A 640 -25.74 -24.76 -9.03
CA VAL A 640 -26.51 -24.78 -10.28
C VAL A 640 -26.85 -26.23 -10.56
N GLU A 641 -28.11 -26.50 -10.87
CA GLU A 641 -28.59 -27.84 -11.21
C GLU A 641 -28.25 -28.16 -12.67
N VAL A 642 -27.99 -29.44 -12.97
CA VAL A 642 -27.57 -29.89 -14.30
C VAL A 642 -28.78 -30.42 -15.05
N ASP A 643 -29.31 -29.63 -15.98
CA ASP A 643 -30.20 -30.13 -17.03
C ASP A 643 -29.39 -30.52 -18.27
N SER A 644 -29.57 -31.75 -18.72
CA SER A 644 -28.86 -32.36 -19.83
C SER A 644 -29.71 -32.43 -21.09
N CYS A 645 -29.15 -32.07 -22.27
CA CYS A 645 -29.69 -32.49 -23.57
C CYS A 645 -28.61 -32.57 -24.67
N ASN A 646 -28.19 -33.81 -24.94
CA ASN A 646 -27.76 -34.43 -26.20
C ASN A 646 -27.05 -33.63 -27.33
N PHE A 647 -25.99 -34.26 -27.83
CA PHE A 647 -25.44 -34.07 -29.18
C PHE A 647 -26.45 -34.51 -30.27
N ASN A 648 -26.24 -34.01 -31.48
CA ASN A 648 -26.29 -34.80 -32.72
C ASN A 648 -25.27 -34.22 -33.72
N ASP A 649 -24.67 -35.07 -34.55
CA ASP A 649 -23.78 -34.68 -35.64
C ASP A 649 -24.55 -34.05 -36.80
N ASP A 650 -23.89 -33.16 -37.56
CA ASP A 650 -23.82 -33.34 -39.01
C ASP A 650 -22.49 -32.77 -39.57
N GLN A 651 -22.04 -33.25 -40.73
CA GLN A 651 -20.64 -33.16 -41.15
C GLN A 651 -20.33 -32.05 -42.17
N SER A 652 -19.02 -31.73 -42.25
CA SER A 652 -18.32 -31.07 -43.37
C SER A 652 -18.42 -29.54 -43.52
N ARG A 653 -17.41 -28.83 -43.01
CA ARG A 653 -16.58 -27.82 -43.72
C ARG A 653 -15.43 -27.33 -42.82
N LEU A 654 -14.21 -27.36 -43.35
CA LEU A 654 -12.97 -26.81 -42.76
C LEU A 654 -12.22 -26.02 -43.87
N PRO A 655 -11.30 -25.11 -43.55
CA PRO A 655 -11.62 -23.82 -42.91
C PRO A 655 -11.03 -22.64 -43.71
N VAL A 656 -11.40 -21.40 -43.35
CA VAL A 656 -10.85 -20.16 -43.96
C VAL A 656 -10.47 -19.11 -42.89
N ASP A 657 -10.72 -19.37 -41.59
CA ASP A 657 -10.64 -18.35 -40.53
C ASP A 657 -9.24 -18.21 -39.87
N ASP A 658 -8.43 -19.27 -39.83
CA ASP A 658 -7.12 -19.26 -39.14
C ASP A 658 -6.19 -18.15 -39.66
N THR A 659 -6.28 -17.84 -40.96
CA THR A 659 -5.46 -16.81 -41.62
C THR A 659 -5.75 -15.40 -41.08
N LYS A 660 -6.99 -15.11 -40.64
CA LYS A 660 -7.35 -13.79 -40.10
C LYS A 660 -6.88 -13.60 -38.67
N LEU A 661 -7.08 -14.60 -37.82
CA LEU A 661 -6.62 -14.57 -36.42
C LEU A 661 -5.11 -14.33 -36.37
N TYR A 662 -4.36 -15.03 -37.22
CA TYR A 662 -2.91 -14.86 -37.30
C TYR A 662 -2.49 -13.49 -37.86
N GLU A 663 -3.23 -12.93 -38.82
CA GLU A 663 -2.99 -11.56 -39.28
C GLU A 663 -3.27 -10.51 -38.20
N GLU A 664 -4.31 -10.70 -37.37
CA GLU A 664 -4.63 -9.84 -36.23
C GLU A 664 -3.56 -9.93 -35.12
N GLU A 665 -3.05 -11.12 -34.80
CA GLU A 665 -1.93 -11.31 -33.85
C GLU A 665 -0.64 -10.63 -34.32
N VAL A 666 -0.28 -10.77 -35.61
CA VAL A 666 0.88 -10.10 -36.22
C VAL A 666 0.72 -8.57 -36.17
N ASN A 667 -0.45 -8.05 -36.54
CA ASN A 667 -0.73 -6.62 -36.49
C ASN A 667 -0.74 -6.07 -35.05
N GLN A 668 -1.29 -6.82 -34.09
CA GLN A 668 -1.27 -6.49 -32.67
C GLN A 668 0.17 -6.45 -32.13
N PHE A 669 1.01 -7.42 -32.50
CA PHE A 669 2.42 -7.43 -32.13
C PHE A 669 3.17 -6.19 -32.65
N ILE A 670 3.03 -5.89 -33.95
CA ILE A 670 3.66 -4.72 -34.59
C ILE A 670 3.22 -3.42 -33.89
N GLN A 671 1.93 -3.31 -33.55
CA GLN A 671 1.39 -2.17 -32.82
C GLN A 671 1.98 -2.05 -31.39
N ILE A 672 2.23 -3.16 -30.71
CA ILE A 672 2.84 -3.13 -29.36
C ILE A 672 4.31 -2.70 -29.42
N VAL A 673 5.09 -3.19 -30.40
CA VAL A 673 6.51 -2.78 -30.56
C VAL A 673 6.70 -1.43 -31.25
N SER A 674 5.61 -0.79 -31.73
CA SER A 674 5.63 0.43 -32.54
C SER A 674 6.44 0.28 -33.84
N GLY A 675 6.34 -0.90 -34.48
CA GLY A 675 7.08 -1.23 -35.69
C GLY A 675 6.44 -0.69 -36.98
N GLY A 676 7.27 -0.47 -38.00
CA GLY A 676 6.81 -0.26 -39.38
C GLY A 676 6.53 -1.58 -40.11
N GLU A 677 5.94 -1.52 -41.31
CA GLU A 677 5.54 -2.72 -42.06
C GLU A 677 6.73 -3.63 -42.48
N SER A 678 7.94 -3.09 -42.54
CA SER A 678 9.18 -3.87 -42.71
C SER A 678 9.44 -4.89 -41.60
N LEU A 679 8.90 -4.69 -40.39
CA LEU A 679 9.00 -5.66 -39.29
C LEU A 679 8.02 -6.83 -39.41
N ARG A 680 7.07 -6.80 -40.36
CA ARG A 680 5.97 -7.78 -40.46
C ARG A 680 6.45 -9.22 -40.67
N SER A 681 7.48 -9.41 -41.50
CA SER A 681 8.10 -10.74 -41.69
C SER A 681 8.81 -11.24 -40.42
N TYR A 682 9.43 -10.35 -39.64
CA TYR A 682 10.11 -10.72 -38.39
C TYR A 682 9.11 -11.03 -37.29
N ALA A 683 8.08 -10.19 -37.12
CA ALA A 683 6.95 -10.40 -36.20
C ALA A 683 6.26 -11.75 -36.45
N THR A 684 5.99 -12.08 -37.72
CA THR A 684 5.47 -13.39 -38.14
C THR A 684 6.41 -14.52 -37.66
N THR A 685 7.70 -14.44 -38.00
CA THR A 685 8.71 -15.46 -37.64
C THR A 685 8.82 -15.72 -36.13
N ILE A 686 8.70 -14.68 -35.29
CA ILE A 686 8.78 -14.83 -33.83
C ILE A 686 7.45 -15.29 -33.21
N LEU A 687 6.30 -14.90 -33.76
CA LEU A 687 4.99 -15.44 -33.34
C LEU A 687 4.80 -16.91 -33.73
N GLU A 688 5.33 -17.33 -34.88
CA GLU A 688 5.46 -18.76 -35.25
C GLU A 688 6.29 -19.53 -34.20
N LYS A 689 7.46 -19.00 -33.82
CA LYS A 689 8.33 -19.59 -32.80
C LYS A 689 7.68 -19.68 -31.42
N THR A 690 6.78 -18.75 -31.07
CA THR A 690 6.05 -18.76 -29.78
C THR A 690 4.62 -19.28 -29.86
N LYS A 691 4.20 -19.79 -31.03
CA LYS A 691 2.84 -20.34 -31.28
C LYS A 691 1.73 -19.36 -30.89
N GLY A 692 1.88 -18.10 -31.26
CA GLY A 692 0.92 -17.03 -30.96
C GLY A 692 1.07 -16.36 -29.59
N ASP A 693 1.94 -16.82 -28.67
CA ASP A 693 2.18 -16.09 -27.42
C ASP A 693 2.95 -14.79 -27.69
N ILE A 694 2.19 -13.70 -27.76
CA ILE A 694 2.66 -12.31 -27.93
C ILE A 694 3.62 -11.91 -26.80
N ASN A 695 3.44 -12.36 -25.56
CA ASN A 695 4.33 -11.99 -24.45
C ASN A 695 5.70 -12.65 -24.61
N MET A 696 5.72 -13.95 -24.97
CA MET A 696 6.98 -14.62 -25.30
C MET A 696 7.64 -14.01 -26.54
N ALA A 697 6.87 -13.62 -27.56
CA ALA A 697 7.42 -12.98 -28.75
C ALA A 697 8.03 -11.61 -28.42
N LEU A 698 7.41 -10.85 -27.50
CA LEU A 698 7.92 -9.55 -27.04
C LEU A 698 9.19 -9.74 -26.20
N ASP A 699 9.24 -10.73 -25.31
CA ASP A 699 10.44 -11.04 -24.54
C ASP A 699 11.57 -11.57 -25.44
N ILE A 700 11.30 -12.27 -26.55
CA ILE A 700 12.31 -12.57 -27.57
C ILE A 700 12.79 -11.27 -28.25
N TYR A 701 11.86 -10.46 -28.76
CA TYR A 701 12.13 -9.22 -29.48
C TYR A 701 12.97 -8.20 -28.68
N TYR A 702 12.74 -8.09 -27.38
CA TYR A 702 13.46 -7.14 -26.51
C TYR A 702 14.71 -7.71 -25.82
N ASN A 703 14.97 -9.03 -25.89
CA ASN A 703 16.20 -9.63 -25.37
C ASN A 703 17.24 -9.98 -26.44
N ASP A 704 16.85 -10.07 -27.72
CA ASP A 704 17.83 -10.17 -28.80
C ASP A 704 18.59 -8.83 -28.95
N LYS A 705 19.93 -8.90 -28.94
CA LYS A 705 20.82 -7.72 -28.82
C LYS A 705 21.58 -7.38 -30.09
N ASN A 706 21.40 -8.15 -31.16
CA ASN A 706 22.05 -7.91 -32.46
C ASN A 706 21.01 -7.51 -33.50
N GLY A 707 20.93 -6.21 -33.81
CA GLY A 707 19.88 -5.66 -34.67
C GLY A 707 20.20 -5.71 -36.18
N THR A 708 19.15 -5.94 -36.97
CA THR A 708 18.95 -5.51 -38.38
C THR A 708 19.93 -5.95 -39.48
N THR A 709 19.36 -6.68 -40.46
CA THR A 709 19.64 -6.63 -41.91
C THR A 709 21.09 -6.72 -42.41
N THR A 710 21.42 -7.86 -43.04
CA THR A 710 22.38 -7.95 -44.15
C THR A 710 21.83 -8.89 -45.23
N ASP A 711 22.16 -8.61 -46.50
CA ASP A 711 21.62 -9.30 -47.67
C ASP A 711 22.26 -10.67 -47.94
N VAL A 712 21.61 -11.43 -48.84
CA VAL A 712 22.03 -12.77 -49.28
C VAL A 712 23.18 -12.70 -50.26
N ASN A 713 24.35 -13.29 -49.93
CA ASN A 713 25.03 -14.25 -50.82
C ASN A 713 26.26 -14.99 -50.25
N ASP A 714 26.54 -16.13 -50.91
CA ASP A 714 27.79 -16.90 -51.03
C ASP A 714 28.50 -17.59 -49.83
N SER A 715 28.29 -18.92 -49.78
CA SER A 715 29.31 -19.97 -49.97
C SER A 715 30.52 -20.17 -49.01
N LYS A 716 30.44 -21.31 -48.28
CA LYS A 716 31.47 -22.37 -48.19
C LYS A 716 32.90 -22.05 -47.65
N ARG A 717 33.18 -22.41 -46.37
CA ARG A 717 34.00 -23.61 -45.98
C ARG A 717 34.43 -23.68 -44.49
N TYR A 718 34.26 -24.87 -43.90
CA TYR A 718 35.16 -25.64 -42.99
C TYR A 718 36.00 -24.98 -41.88
N MET A 719 35.71 -25.44 -40.64
CA MET A 719 36.60 -26.04 -39.61
C MET A 719 37.83 -25.32 -39.01
N GLU A 720 38.00 -25.55 -37.69
CA GLU A 720 39.27 -25.65 -36.92
C GLU A 720 40.14 -24.37 -36.79
N SER A 721 41.01 -24.18 -35.79
CA SER A 721 41.15 -24.74 -34.43
C SER A 721 41.92 -23.73 -33.53
N GLU A 722 41.89 -23.95 -32.21
CA GLU A 722 42.89 -23.56 -31.16
C GLU A 722 43.48 -22.13 -31.03
N CYS A 723 43.56 -21.67 -29.79
CA CYS A 723 44.49 -20.63 -29.34
C CYS A 723 45.93 -21.18 -29.27
N PRO A 724 46.96 -20.32 -29.35
CA PRO A 724 47.88 -20.29 -28.20
C PRO A 724 48.38 -18.89 -27.78
N SER A 725 49.20 -18.90 -26.73
CA SER A 725 49.60 -17.80 -25.86
C SER A 725 50.78 -16.92 -26.30
N ARG A 726 50.81 -15.68 -25.77
CA ARG A 726 51.96 -14.92 -25.19
C ARG A 726 53.38 -15.10 -25.80
N VAL A 727 54.07 -13.97 -26.02
CA VAL A 727 55.21 -13.47 -25.19
C VAL A 727 55.69 -12.08 -25.72
N SER A 728 56.47 -11.34 -24.91
CA SER A 728 57.06 -10.00 -25.17
C SER A 728 58.43 -10.10 -25.92
N SER A 729 59.29 -9.10 -26.18
CA SER A 729 59.43 -7.62 -25.99
C SER A 729 60.75 -7.20 -26.69
N GLY A 730 60.98 -5.91 -27.04
CA GLY A 730 62.37 -5.42 -27.22
C GLY A 730 62.63 -4.16 -28.09
N ASP A 731 62.92 -3.05 -27.40
CA ASP A 731 64.14 -2.19 -27.48
C ASP A 731 64.43 -1.10 -28.56
N GLY A 732 64.81 0.08 -28.03
CA GLY A 732 65.66 1.16 -28.60
C GLY A 732 65.01 2.24 -29.48
N ASP A 733 65.48 3.50 -29.57
CA ASP A 733 66.34 4.39 -28.71
C ASP A 733 66.27 5.83 -29.34
N ALA A 734 66.81 6.97 -28.86
CA ALA A 734 67.65 7.33 -27.70
C ALA A 734 67.61 8.87 -27.36
N LEU A 735 67.95 9.25 -26.11
CA LEU A 735 68.60 10.53 -25.70
C LEU A 735 67.82 11.87 -25.98
N LEU A 736 68.46 13.05 -26.18
CA LEU A 736 68.85 14.11 -25.19
C LEU A 736 68.63 15.54 -25.81
N SER A 737 68.67 16.73 -25.17
CA SER A 737 68.74 17.21 -23.76
C SER A 737 68.59 18.77 -23.65
N GLU A 738 68.40 19.29 -22.43
CA GLU A 738 68.67 20.69 -21.95
C GLU A 738 67.75 21.86 -22.43
N ASN A 739 67.35 22.85 -21.61
CA ASN A 739 67.50 23.02 -20.14
C ASN A 739 66.46 23.99 -19.49
N ASN A 740 65.90 23.60 -18.32
CA ASN A 740 65.35 24.41 -17.19
C ASN A 740 64.36 25.58 -17.45
N LYS A 741 63.26 25.76 -16.68
CA LYS A 741 63.14 25.67 -15.21
C LYS A 741 61.67 25.68 -14.70
N LEU A 742 61.48 25.25 -13.44
CA LEU A 742 60.25 25.24 -12.61
C LEU A 742 59.17 24.18 -12.94
N GLU A 743 58.47 23.74 -11.90
CA GLU A 743 57.73 22.47 -11.85
C GLU A 743 56.19 22.66 -11.81
N THR A 744 55.42 21.79 -12.48
CA THR A 744 54.04 21.47 -12.02
C THR A 744 53.55 20.10 -12.52
N LYS A 745 53.34 19.17 -11.57
CA LYS A 745 52.42 18.00 -11.54
C LYS A 745 52.06 17.24 -12.84
N SER A 746 52.26 15.92 -12.78
CA SER A 746 51.34 14.94 -13.40
C SER A 746 51.32 13.63 -12.60
N ASP A 747 50.24 13.37 -11.84
CA ASP A 747 50.00 12.10 -11.14
C ASP A 747 49.15 11.16 -11.98
N ILE A 748 49.42 9.85 -11.88
CA ILE A 748 48.64 8.80 -12.54
C ILE A 748 47.31 8.62 -11.79
N PHE A 749 46.19 8.86 -12.47
CA PHE A 749 44.86 8.62 -11.90
C PHE A 749 44.03 7.60 -12.68
N SER A 750 43.53 6.61 -11.94
CA SER A 750 42.38 5.79 -12.31
C SER A 750 41.14 6.65 -12.60
N PRO A 751 40.15 6.17 -13.37
CA PRO A 751 38.88 6.88 -13.62
C PRO A 751 37.98 6.91 -12.37
N ALA A 752 38.41 7.65 -11.35
CA ALA A 752 37.57 8.03 -10.23
C ALA A 752 36.49 9.00 -10.73
N LEU A 753 35.22 8.71 -10.42
CA LEU A 753 34.13 9.63 -10.72
C LEU A 753 34.38 10.95 -9.95
N PRO A 754 34.32 12.14 -10.59
CA PRO A 754 34.60 13.39 -9.91
C PRO A 754 33.67 13.64 -8.72
N LYS A 755 34.23 13.92 -7.54
CA LYS A 755 33.47 14.31 -6.35
C LYS A 755 33.00 15.77 -6.48
N GLY A 756 31.93 16.01 -7.25
CA GLY A 756 31.31 17.32 -7.40
C GLY A 756 29.86 17.26 -7.89
N ASN A 757 28.98 18.11 -7.34
CA ASN A 757 27.56 18.22 -7.73
C ASN A 757 27.39 18.97 -9.07
N LEU A 758 27.89 18.38 -10.16
CA LEU A 758 28.14 19.05 -11.44
C LEU A 758 27.10 18.74 -12.54
N SER A 759 25.80 18.81 -12.24
CA SER A 759 24.77 18.63 -13.29
C SER A 759 23.43 19.33 -13.06
N ALA A 760 22.90 19.40 -11.82
CA ALA A 760 21.65 20.12 -11.59
C ALA A 760 21.82 21.63 -11.85
N ASN A 761 22.84 22.23 -11.23
CA ASN A 761 23.08 23.68 -11.20
C ASN A 761 23.26 24.32 -12.60
N TYR A 762 23.63 23.56 -13.63
CA TYR A 762 23.76 24.09 -14.98
C TYR A 762 22.40 24.32 -15.66
N ILE A 763 21.37 23.50 -15.36
CA ILE A 763 20.03 23.63 -15.99
C ILE A 763 19.37 24.96 -15.57
N SER A 764 19.71 25.48 -14.40
CA SER A 764 19.28 26.79 -13.89
C SER A 764 20.04 28.00 -14.45
N LEU A 765 21.01 27.83 -15.35
CA LEU A 765 21.69 28.94 -16.03
C LEU A 765 20.71 29.70 -16.96
N PRO A 766 20.98 30.98 -17.25
CA PRO A 766 20.36 31.68 -18.37
C PRO A 766 20.58 30.88 -19.68
N PRO A 767 19.60 30.76 -20.60
CA PRO A 767 19.73 29.92 -21.79
C PRO A 767 20.90 30.32 -22.71
N GLU A 768 21.26 31.60 -22.70
CA GLU A 768 22.37 32.21 -23.45
C GLU A 768 23.73 31.75 -22.91
N ARG A 769 23.78 31.19 -21.69
CA ARG A 769 24.96 30.60 -21.05
C ARG A 769 24.87 29.08 -20.93
N TYR A 770 23.84 28.46 -21.49
CA TYR A 770 23.63 27.02 -21.42
C TYR A 770 24.05 26.33 -22.71
N SER A 771 25.16 25.59 -22.64
CA SER A 771 25.65 24.68 -23.69
C SER A 771 24.90 23.34 -23.62
N PRO A 772 24.06 22.98 -24.61
CA PRO A 772 23.24 21.75 -24.57
C PRO A 772 24.05 20.44 -24.63
N THR A 773 25.31 20.51 -25.07
CA THR A 773 26.22 19.36 -25.18
C THR A 773 27.12 19.20 -23.97
N GLU A 774 27.62 20.30 -23.40
CA GLU A 774 28.62 20.26 -22.31
C GLU A 774 27.98 20.25 -20.92
N HIS A 775 26.79 20.85 -20.77
CA HIS A 775 26.04 20.88 -19.52
C HIS A 775 25.00 19.75 -19.38
N ALA A 776 24.94 18.83 -20.32
CA ALA A 776 24.16 17.61 -20.22
C ALA A 776 24.85 16.57 -19.33
N CYS A 777 24.09 15.64 -18.75
CA CYS A 777 24.62 14.54 -17.92
C CYS A 777 24.80 13.21 -18.67
N TRP A 778 24.75 13.23 -20.00
CA TRP A 778 25.02 12.09 -20.89
C TRP A 778 25.64 12.61 -22.19
N ARG A 779 26.12 11.71 -23.05
CA ARG A 779 26.73 12.03 -24.35
C ARG A 779 25.83 11.58 -25.51
N LYS A 780 26.01 12.19 -26.68
CA LYS A 780 25.29 11.81 -27.92
C LYS A 780 25.48 10.32 -28.20
N GLY A 781 24.40 9.62 -28.52
CA GLY A 781 24.39 8.16 -28.70
C GLY A 781 24.31 7.34 -27.40
N GLN A 782 24.20 7.99 -26.23
CA GLN A 782 23.74 7.35 -25.00
C GLN A 782 22.25 7.65 -24.79
N PRO A 783 21.44 6.72 -24.25
CA PRO A 783 20.03 6.98 -23.96
C PRO A 783 19.89 8.02 -22.85
N ALA A 784 18.92 8.94 -22.96
CA ALA A 784 18.84 10.05 -22.01
C ALA A 784 18.42 9.56 -20.61
N PRO A 785 19.14 9.94 -19.54
CA PRO A 785 18.91 9.39 -18.21
C PRO A 785 17.81 10.18 -17.47
N TYR A 786 16.91 9.47 -16.79
CA TYR A 786 15.74 10.04 -16.11
C TYR A 786 16.13 11.07 -15.03
N ILE A 787 17.30 10.92 -14.41
CA ILE A 787 17.90 11.91 -13.50
C ILE A 787 18.00 13.32 -14.09
N HIS A 788 18.09 13.48 -15.42
CA HIS A 788 18.06 14.80 -16.07
C HIS A 788 16.71 15.50 -15.86
N ILE A 789 15.61 14.79 -16.11
CA ILE A 789 14.26 15.27 -15.82
C ILE A 789 14.11 15.47 -14.31
N ALA A 790 14.49 14.49 -13.48
CA ALA A 790 14.30 14.57 -12.03
C ALA A 790 15.06 15.73 -11.36
N ARG A 791 16.27 16.07 -11.83
CA ARG A 791 17.01 17.28 -11.41
C ARG A 791 16.33 18.56 -11.88
N THR A 792 15.80 18.58 -13.11
CA THR A 792 15.05 19.74 -13.63
C THR A 792 13.78 19.98 -12.83
N PHE A 793 13.04 18.91 -12.49
CA PHE A 793 11.81 18.96 -11.70
C PHE A 793 12.02 19.51 -10.28
N ASP A 794 13.13 19.17 -9.64
CA ASP A 794 13.50 19.67 -8.31
C ASP A 794 13.75 21.19 -8.33
N LEU A 795 14.51 21.69 -9.32
CA LEU A 795 14.77 23.12 -9.52
C LEU A 795 13.50 23.91 -9.90
N VAL A 796 12.64 23.31 -10.74
CA VAL A 796 11.40 23.93 -11.22
C VAL A 796 10.30 23.93 -10.15
N GLU A 797 10.37 23.04 -9.15
CA GLU A 797 9.51 23.07 -7.96
C GLU A 797 9.92 24.16 -6.96
N GLU A 798 11.22 24.39 -6.77
CA GLU A 798 11.74 25.45 -5.89
C GLU A 798 11.53 26.86 -6.48
N GLU A 799 11.39 26.97 -7.80
CA GLU A 799 11.23 28.24 -8.51
C GLU A 799 9.79 28.80 -8.45
N LYS A 800 9.66 30.05 -8.01
CA LYS A 800 8.38 30.78 -7.92
C LYS A 800 8.04 31.55 -9.20
N GLY A 801 9.05 31.94 -9.98
CA GLY A 801 8.92 32.73 -11.20
C GLY A 801 8.70 31.88 -12.45
N LYS A 802 7.51 31.93 -13.04
CA LYS A 802 7.15 31.15 -14.25
C LYS A 802 8.17 31.28 -15.39
N LEU A 803 8.74 32.47 -15.62
CA LEU A 803 9.73 32.70 -16.68
C LEU A 803 11.02 31.88 -16.43
N LYS A 804 11.53 31.85 -15.21
CA LYS A 804 12.74 31.10 -14.85
C LYS A 804 12.49 29.57 -14.86
N ALA A 805 11.30 29.14 -14.45
CA ALA A 805 10.85 27.75 -14.65
C ALA A 805 10.74 27.36 -16.14
N THR A 806 10.28 28.28 -17.01
CA THR A 806 10.23 28.06 -18.47
C THR A 806 11.65 27.96 -19.06
N SER A 807 12.57 28.81 -18.59
CA SER A 807 14.01 28.77 -18.94
C SER A 807 14.68 27.44 -18.57
N MET A 808 14.47 26.93 -17.35
CA MET A 808 14.99 25.62 -16.91
C MET A 808 14.47 24.47 -17.78
N LEU A 809 13.17 24.47 -18.10
CA LEU A 809 12.57 23.48 -18.99
C LEU A 809 13.09 23.61 -20.43
N CYS A 810 13.34 24.84 -20.92
CA CYS A 810 13.96 25.09 -22.22
C CYS A 810 15.36 24.46 -22.28
N ASN A 811 16.22 24.71 -21.30
CA ASN A 811 17.56 24.12 -21.22
C ASN A 811 17.53 22.58 -21.22
N MET A 812 16.62 21.97 -20.45
CA MET A 812 16.38 20.52 -20.46
C MET A 812 15.98 20.01 -21.85
N PHE A 813 15.01 20.66 -22.52
CA PHE A 813 14.61 20.28 -23.88
C PHE A 813 15.71 20.49 -24.92
N ARG A 814 16.51 21.56 -24.82
CA ARG A 814 17.62 21.81 -25.76
C ARG A 814 18.65 20.67 -25.75
N SER A 815 18.99 20.14 -24.59
CA SER A 815 19.91 19.00 -24.45
C SER A 815 19.32 17.71 -24.98
N LEU A 816 18.03 17.44 -24.73
CA LEU A 816 17.32 16.30 -25.30
C LEU A 816 17.31 16.35 -26.83
N MET A 817 16.93 17.49 -27.43
CA MET A 817 16.90 17.66 -28.89
C MET A 817 18.25 17.38 -29.57
N VAL A 818 19.38 17.76 -28.95
CA VAL A 818 20.72 17.65 -29.56
C VAL A 818 21.36 16.26 -29.35
N LEU A 819 21.02 15.57 -28.25
CA LEU A 819 21.69 14.33 -27.84
C LEU A 819 20.84 13.07 -28.01
N SER A 820 19.52 13.19 -27.83
CA SER A 820 18.52 12.10 -27.77
C SER A 820 17.11 12.61 -28.15
N PRO A 821 16.88 13.09 -29.39
CA PRO A 821 15.60 13.69 -29.80
C PRO A 821 14.39 12.77 -29.61
N GLU A 822 14.60 11.45 -29.66
CA GLU A 822 13.60 10.40 -29.37
C GLU A 822 13.01 10.48 -27.96
N ASP A 823 13.75 11.00 -26.97
CA ASP A 823 13.30 11.15 -25.59
C ASP A 823 12.46 12.44 -25.35
N VAL A 824 12.31 13.32 -26.35
CA VAL A 824 11.54 14.58 -26.22
C VAL A 824 10.05 14.31 -25.98
N LEU A 825 9.40 13.45 -26.77
CA LEU A 825 7.98 13.10 -26.62
C LEU A 825 7.70 12.39 -25.26
N PRO A 826 8.44 11.33 -24.87
CA PRO A 826 8.41 10.78 -23.51
C PRO A 826 8.60 11.84 -22.42
N THR A 827 9.52 12.79 -22.60
CA THR A 827 9.75 13.88 -21.63
C THR A 827 8.52 14.78 -21.50
N VAL A 828 7.90 15.24 -22.59
CA VAL A 828 6.69 16.09 -22.54
C VAL A 828 5.54 15.36 -21.82
N TYR A 829 5.38 14.05 -22.03
CA TYR A 829 4.42 13.24 -21.28
C TYR A 829 4.73 13.17 -19.78
N LEU A 830 5.96 12.84 -19.40
CA LEU A 830 6.37 12.76 -18.00
C LEU A 830 6.23 14.13 -17.29
N CYS A 831 6.61 15.22 -17.95
CA CYS A 831 6.42 16.60 -17.48
C CYS A 831 4.95 16.96 -17.19
N THR A 832 3.99 16.25 -17.78
CA THR A 832 2.55 16.46 -17.56
C THR A 832 1.88 15.37 -16.71
N ASN A 833 2.65 14.38 -16.23
CA ASN A 833 2.14 13.21 -15.50
C ASN A 833 1.10 12.42 -16.33
N LYS A 834 1.43 12.21 -17.61
CA LYS A 834 0.64 11.45 -18.60
C LYS A 834 1.49 10.33 -19.19
N ILE A 835 0.82 9.38 -19.85
CA ILE A 835 1.44 8.22 -20.52
C ILE A 835 0.92 7.98 -21.96
N ALA A 836 -0.04 8.80 -22.39
CA ALA A 836 -0.83 8.69 -23.61
C ALA A 836 -1.74 9.95 -23.75
N PRO A 837 -2.42 10.16 -24.88
CA PRO A 837 -3.48 11.15 -25.03
C PRO A 837 -4.68 10.87 -24.10
N GLU A 838 -5.34 11.93 -23.62
CA GLU A 838 -6.47 11.80 -22.67
C GLU A 838 -7.68 11.07 -23.23
N HIS A 839 -7.79 10.98 -24.56
CA HIS A 839 -8.93 10.40 -25.26
C HIS A 839 -8.83 8.88 -25.45
N GLU A 840 -7.64 8.29 -25.25
CA GLU A 840 -7.44 6.83 -25.26
C GLU A 840 -7.87 6.16 -23.95
N ASN A 841 -8.16 6.95 -22.90
CA ASN A 841 -8.44 6.50 -21.54
C ASN A 841 -7.35 5.56 -20.94
N LEU A 842 -6.10 5.63 -21.42
CA LEU A 842 -5.00 4.83 -20.88
C LEU A 842 -4.60 5.33 -19.48
N GLU A 843 -5.01 4.57 -18.48
CA GLU A 843 -4.78 4.86 -17.07
C GLU A 843 -3.86 3.82 -16.42
N LEU A 844 -2.88 4.27 -15.63
CA LEU A 844 -2.01 3.39 -14.81
C LEU A 844 -2.80 2.38 -13.96
N ASN A 845 -4.03 2.73 -13.56
CA ASN A 845 -4.92 1.88 -12.75
C ASN A 845 -4.19 1.30 -11.51
N ILE A 846 -3.50 2.18 -10.77
CA ILE A 846 -2.83 1.90 -9.50
C ILE A 846 -3.44 2.74 -8.39
N GLY A 847 -3.77 2.09 -7.27
CA GLY A 847 -4.19 2.77 -6.05
C GLY A 847 -2.98 3.16 -5.20
N GLY A 848 -3.12 4.22 -4.40
CA GLY A 848 -2.06 4.68 -3.49
C GLY A 848 -1.53 3.61 -2.53
N SER A 849 -2.37 2.65 -2.14
CA SER A 849 -1.96 1.50 -1.32
C SER A 849 -0.99 0.54 -2.03
N ILE A 850 -0.98 0.49 -3.38
CA ILE A 850 0.00 -0.28 -4.17
C ILE A 850 1.35 0.46 -4.15
N VAL A 851 1.33 1.79 -4.29
CA VAL A 851 2.55 2.63 -4.23
C VAL A 851 3.17 2.59 -2.84
N VAL A 852 2.36 2.66 -1.77
CA VAL A 852 2.83 2.43 -0.39
C VAL A 852 3.39 1.01 -0.23
N ALA A 853 2.69 -0.04 -0.71
CA ALA A 853 3.18 -1.42 -0.60
C ALA A 853 4.48 -1.68 -1.38
N ALA A 854 4.70 -0.99 -2.50
CA ALA A 854 5.98 -1.03 -3.22
C ALA A 854 7.07 -0.26 -2.47
N LEU A 855 6.75 0.88 -1.86
CA LEU A 855 7.68 1.67 -1.05
C LEU A 855 8.10 0.93 0.24
N GLU A 856 7.18 0.20 0.88
CA GLU A 856 7.48 -0.67 2.03
C GLU A 856 8.55 -1.72 1.69
N GLU A 857 8.45 -2.31 0.50
CA GLU A 857 9.37 -3.33 -0.02
C GLU A 857 10.71 -2.72 -0.46
N ALA A 858 10.67 -1.75 -1.37
CA ALA A 858 11.87 -1.13 -1.95
C ALA A 858 12.71 -0.34 -0.95
N CYS A 859 12.10 0.22 0.11
CA CYS A 859 12.77 0.99 1.14
C CYS A 859 12.84 0.30 2.51
N GLY A 860 12.43 -0.97 2.61
CA GLY A 860 12.47 -1.76 3.87
C GLY A 860 11.81 -1.07 5.07
N THR A 861 10.76 -0.28 4.85
CA THR A 861 10.22 0.67 5.84
C THR A 861 8.76 0.35 6.17
N SER A 862 8.38 0.42 7.45
CA SER A 862 7.03 0.07 7.90
C SER A 862 5.95 1.11 7.53
N ARG A 863 4.71 0.64 7.34
CA ARG A 863 3.53 1.48 7.06
C ARG A 863 3.36 2.64 8.03
N ALA A 864 3.63 2.40 9.31
CA ALA A 864 3.50 3.42 10.37
C ALA A 864 4.50 4.56 10.17
N LYS A 865 5.77 4.26 9.84
CA LYS A 865 6.77 5.30 9.53
C LYS A 865 6.39 6.08 8.26
N ILE A 866 5.93 5.39 7.20
CA ILE A 866 5.43 6.05 5.98
C ILE A 866 4.23 6.94 6.28
N SER A 867 3.25 6.49 7.08
CA SER A 867 2.06 7.26 7.44
C SER A 867 2.40 8.47 8.31
N ASN A 868 3.31 8.34 9.28
CA ASN A 868 3.70 9.44 10.15
C ASN A 868 4.45 10.53 9.37
N LEU A 869 5.40 10.14 8.51
CA LEU A 869 6.08 11.06 7.60
C LEU A 869 5.11 11.69 6.59
N TYR A 870 4.09 10.95 6.12
CA TYR A 870 3.07 11.50 5.23
C TYR A 870 2.20 12.56 5.93
N ASN A 871 1.85 12.36 7.19
CA ASN A 871 1.06 13.32 7.97
C ASN A 871 1.84 14.61 8.28
N SER A 872 3.18 14.56 8.37
CA SER A 872 4.01 15.76 8.58
C SER A 872 4.46 16.47 7.29
N LEU A 873 4.60 15.74 6.17
CA LEU A 873 5.10 16.29 4.90
C LEU A 873 4.02 16.55 3.84
N GLY A 874 2.87 15.87 3.93
CA GLY A 874 1.76 16.03 2.99
C GLY A 874 2.06 15.62 1.53
N ASP A 875 3.15 14.89 1.28
CA ASP A 875 3.60 14.41 -0.02
C ASP A 875 4.24 13.00 0.05
N LEU A 876 3.83 12.09 -0.82
CA LEU A 876 4.37 10.72 -0.80
C LEU A 876 5.74 10.61 -1.50
N GLY A 877 6.09 11.53 -2.40
CA GLY A 877 7.41 11.59 -3.03
C GLY A 877 8.48 12.03 -2.06
N ASP A 878 8.23 13.07 -1.26
CA ASP A 878 9.18 13.53 -0.23
C ASP A 878 9.32 12.49 0.91
N VAL A 879 8.21 11.83 1.30
CA VAL A 879 8.26 10.63 2.16
C VAL A 879 9.13 9.54 1.54
N ALA A 880 8.92 9.19 0.27
CA ALA A 880 9.70 8.16 -0.41
C ALA A 880 11.19 8.53 -0.52
N GLN A 881 11.49 9.80 -0.72
CA GLN A 881 12.83 10.35 -0.80
C GLN A 881 13.58 10.23 0.53
N LEU A 882 12.90 10.44 1.66
CA LEU A 882 13.45 10.26 3.01
C LEU A 882 13.46 8.78 3.47
N CYS A 883 12.53 7.96 2.98
CA CYS A 883 12.53 6.52 3.19
C CYS A 883 13.61 5.79 2.39
N ARG A 884 14.17 6.39 1.33
CA ARG A 884 15.19 5.79 0.46
C ARG A 884 16.53 5.60 1.18
N HIS A 885 16.64 4.50 1.91
CA HIS A 885 17.92 3.96 2.36
C HIS A 885 18.61 3.35 1.13
N THR A 886 19.86 3.73 0.87
CA THR A 886 20.65 3.11 -0.22
C THR A 886 21.10 1.71 0.21
N GLN A 887 20.25 0.70 -0.05
CA GLN A 887 20.68 -0.69 -0.02
C GLN A 887 21.78 -0.88 -1.07
N THR A 888 23.01 -1.12 -0.63
CA THR A 888 24.14 -1.45 -1.50
C THR A 888 23.98 -2.89 -1.99
N LEU A 889 23.24 -3.05 -3.08
CA LEU A 889 23.16 -4.26 -3.87
C LEU A 889 24.56 -4.64 -4.40
N LEU A 890 24.82 -5.95 -4.52
CA LEU A 890 26.14 -6.50 -4.89
C LEU A 890 26.67 -5.96 -6.23
N ALA A 891 25.74 -5.63 -7.14
CA ALA A 891 25.97 -4.72 -8.25
C ALA A 891 24.83 -3.69 -8.28
N PRO A 892 25.10 -2.40 -8.54
CA PRO A 892 24.05 -1.40 -8.67
C PRO A 892 23.26 -1.62 -9.97
N PRO A 893 21.92 -1.53 -9.96
CA PRO A 893 21.12 -1.64 -11.18
C PRO A 893 21.43 -0.51 -12.17
N SER A 894 21.12 -0.76 -13.45
CA SER A 894 21.24 0.22 -14.53
C SER A 894 20.52 1.52 -14.19
N ALA A 895 21.07 2.65 -14.64
CA ALA A 895 20.42 3.94 -14.48
C ALA A 895 19.04 3.93 -15.16
N LEU A 896 18.06 4.62 -14.58
CA LEU A 896 16.78 4.84 -15.23
C LEU A 896 16.98 5.73 -16.46
N THR A 897 16.42 5.33 -17.61
CA THR A 897 16.34 6.15 -18.82
C THR A 897 14.93 6.73 -18.95
N ILE A 898 14.81 7.84 -19.67
CA ILE A 898 13.55 8.56 -19.88
C ILE A 898 12.55 7.65 -20.60
N GLN A 899 12.90 7.14 -21.78
CA GLN A 899 12.15 6.12 -22.52
C GLN A 899 11.86 4.87 -21.68
N GLY A 900 12.80 4.41 -20.84
CA GLY A 900 12.63 3.24 -19.99
C GLY A 900 11.55 3.42 -18.92
N VAL A 901 11.56 4.54 -18.20
CA VAL A 901 10.51 4.89 -17.22
C VAL A 901 9.16 5.05 -17.92
N PHE A 902 9.12 5.74 -19.06
CA PHE A 902 7.89 5.92 -19.84
C PHE A 902 7.31 4.60 -20.34
N SER A 903 8.15 3.70 -20.86
CA SER A 903 7.78 2.36 -21.32
C SER A 903 7.23 1.50 -20.18
N VAL A 904 7.89 1.46 -19.01
CA VAL A 904 7.37 0.70 -17.86
C VAL A 904 6.05 1.28 -17.34
N LEU A 905 5.86 2.60 -17.39
CA LEU A 905 4.56 3.23 -17.04
C LEU A 905 3.44 2.83 -18.04
N ARG A 906 3.72 2.74 -19.35
CA ARG A 906 2.77 2.16 -20.33
C ARG A 906 2.55 0.66 -20.07
N LYS A 907 3.60 -0.12 -19.76
CA LYS A 907 3.47 -1.54 -19.40
C LYS A 907 2.62 -1.74 -18.13
N ILE A 908 2.67 -0.82 -17.16
CA ILE A 908 1.81 -0.82 -15.96
C ILE A 908 0.34 -0.54 -16.28
N SER A 909 0.02 0.34 -17.24
CA SER A 909 -1.38 0.70 -17.54
C SER A 909 -2.17 -0.47 -18.15
N VAL A 910 -1.53 -1.26 -19.02
CA VAL A 910 -2.15 -2.41 -19.71
C VAL A 910 -2.27 -3.68 -18.85
N GLN A 911 -1.67 -3.74 -17.65
CA GLN A 911 -1.83 -4.91 -16.77
C GLN A 911 -3.25 -5.00 -16.19
N THR A 912 -4.03 -5.96 -16.69
CA THR A 912 -5.40 -6.27 -16.25
C THR A 912 -5.54 -7.73 -15.79
N GLY A 913 -6.73 -8.15 -15.38
CA GLY A 913 -7.03 -9.52 -14.95
C GLY A 913 -6.43 -9.91 -13.60
N SER A 914 -6.48 -11.21 -13.28
CA SER A 914 -5.96 -11.76 -12.02
C SER A 914 -4.44 -11.58 -11.90
N GLY A 915 -3.94 -11.39 -10.69
CA GLY A 915 -2.52 -11.14 -10.39
C GLY A 915 -1.97 -9.79 -10.85
N SER A 916 -2.73 -8.97 -11.59
CA SER A 916 -2.29 -7.67 -12.11
C SER A 916 -1.75 -6.73 -11.04
N THR A 917 -2.40 -6.65 -9.87
CA THR A 917 -1.92 -5.88 -8.71
C THR A 917 -0.49 -6.24 -8.31
N THR A 918 -0.16 -7.53 -8.31
CA THR A 918 1.21 -8.01 -7.98
C THR A 918 2.18 -7.64 -9.09
N ARG A 919 1.84 -7.91 -10.36
CA ARG A 919 2.70 -7.56 -11.51
C ARG A 919 2.99 -6.05 -11.58
N LYS A 920 1.99 -5.20 -11.33
CA LYS A 920 2.16 -3.74 -11.20
C LYS A 920 3.06 -3.37 -10.02
N LYS A 921 2.90 -4.01 -8.85
CA LYS A 921 3.77 -3.79 -7.69
C LYS A 921 5.23 -4.09 -8.02
N SER A 922 5.53 -5.25 -8.61
CA SER A 922 6.89 -5.65 -8.96
C SER A 922 7.54 -4.70 -9.97
N LEU A 923 6.80 -4.26 -11.00
CA LEU A 923 7.29 -3.23 -11.94
C LEU A 923 7.63 -1.91 -11.23
N ILE A 924 6.83 -1.49 -10.25
CA ILE A 924 7.10 -0.28 -9.46
C ILE A 924 8.32 -0.46 -8.55
N VAL A 925 8.45 -1.60 -7.87
CA VAL A 925 9.61 -1.91 -7.01
C VAL A 925 10.90 -1.92 -7.83
N ASN A 926 10.91 -2.52 -9.01
CA ASN A 926 12.09 -2.53 -9.89
C ASN A 926 12.52 -1.12 -10.29
N LEU A 927 11.58 -0.21 -10.59
CA LEU A 927 11.90 1.21 -10.83
C LEU A 927 12.44 1.90 -9.57
N MET A 928 11.79 1.70 -8.41
CA MET A 928 12.19 2.29 -7.13
C MET A 928 13.61 1.88 -6.70
N CYS A 929 13.97 0.60 -6.84
CA CYS A 929 15.30 0.09 -6.54
C CYS A 929 16.39 0.63 -7.49
N SER A 930 16.01 1.02 -8.71
CA SER A 930 16.91 1.67 -9.68
C SER A 930 17.08 3.17 -9.48
N CYS A 931 16.21 3.83 -8.70
CA CYS A 931 16.24 5.28 -8.52
C CYS A 931 17.54 5.80 -7.87
N ARG A 932 18.11 6.85 -8.46
CA ARG A 932 19.29 7.61 -8.04
C ARG A 932 18.87 9.01 -7.57
N GLU A 933 19.61 9.58 -6.62
CA GLU A 933 19.37 10.94 -6.07
C GLU A 933 17.88 11.26 -5.82
N LYS A 934 17.29 12.20 -6.59
CA LYS A 934 15.91 12.70 -6.49
C LYS A 934 14.91 11.96 -7.40
N GLU A 935 15.32 10.94 -8.16
CA GLU A 935 14.41 10.19 -9.06
C GLU A 935 13.23 9.55 -8.30
N MET A 936 13.47 9.09 -7.07
CA MET A 936 12.45 8.46 -6.21
C MET A 936 11.29 9.41 -5.92
N LYS A 937 11.58 10.65 -5.52
CA LYS A 937 10.60 11.71 -5.27
C LYS A 937 9.63 11.87 -6.45
N PHE A 938 10.18 12.03 -7.65
CA PHE A 938 9.38 12.33 -8.85
C PHE A 938 8.75 11.08 -9.48
N LEU A 939 9.37 9.90 -9.39
CA LEU A 939 8.74 8.63 -9.75
C LEU A 939 7.49 8.39 -8.89
N VAL A 940 7.59 8.51 -7.56
CA VAL A 940 6.44 8.28 -6.67
C VAL A 940 5.34 9.30 -6.88
N ARG A 941 5.68 10.58 -7.06
CA ARG A 941 4.74 11.63 -7.46
C ARG A 941 4.09 11.39 -8.84
N THR A 942 4.80 10.77 -9.77
CA THR A 942 4.23 10.29 -11.05
C THR A 942 3.21 9.18 -10.79
N LEU A 943 3.58 8.14 -10.03
CA LEU A 943 2.73 7.00 -9.72
C LEU A 943 1.44 7.38 -8.95
N VAL A 944 1.48 8.36 -8.04
CA VAL A 944 0.27 8.89 -7.37
C VAL A 944 -0.45 10.00 -8.15
N ARG A 945 -0.06 10.25 -9.42
CA ARG A 945 -0.60 11.28 -10.33
C ARG A 945 -0.60 12.71 -9.76
N ASN A 946 0.42 13.07 -8.99
CA ASN A 946 0.52 14.36 -8.31
C ASN A 946 1.96 14.92 -8.40
N LEU A 947 2.38 15.36 -9.60
CA LEU A 947 3.79 15.67 -9.91
C LEU A 947 4.34 16.91 -9.16
N ARG A 948 3.47 17.87 -8.86
CA ARG A 948 3.68 19.06 -8.01
C ARG A 948 4.72 20.11 -8.43
N ILE A 949 5.52 19.88 -9.48
CA ILE A 949 6.53 20.80 -10.06
C ILE A 949 6.04 22.18 -10.53
N GLY A 950 4.79 22.60 -10.27
CA GLY A 950 4.26 23.92 -10.66
C GLY A 950 4.03 24.16 -12.17
N ALA A 951 4.74 23.44 -13.05
CA ALA A 951 4.60 23.51 -14.50
C ALA A 951 3.30 22.85 -14.99
N MET A 952 2.80 23.33 -16.13
CA MET A 952 1.63 22.82 -16.85
C MET A 952 1.89 22.92 -18.37
N MET A 953 1.00 22.39 -19.21
CA MET A 953 1.05 22.54 -20.68
C MET A 953 1.35 23.98 -21.14
N ARG A 954 0.76 25.00 -20.50
CA ARG A 954 1.00 26.44 -20.79
C ARG A 954 2.34 26.99 -20.27
N THR A 955 3.26 26.11 -19.86
CA THR A 955 4.65 26.38 -19.48
C THR A 955 5.58 25.43 -20.25
N ILE A 956 5.21 24.14 -20.33
CA ILE A 956 6.00 23.08 -20.98
C ILE A 956 6.04 23.25 -22.51
N LEU A 957 4.91 23.52 -23.17
CA LEU A 957 4.89 23.72 -24.62
C LEU A 957 5.63 25.00 -25.05
N PRO A 958 5.46 26.17 -24.37
CA PRO A 958 6.33 27.32 -24.61
C PRO A 958 7.82 27.07 -24.35
N ALA A 959 8.18 26.25 -23.36
CA ALA A 959 9.58 25.90 -23.10
C ALA A 959 10.19 25.06 -24.23
N LEU A 960 9.43 24.12 -24.80
CA LEU A 960 9.86 23.34 -25.97
C LEU A 960 9.92 24.21 -27.23
N ALA A 961 8.93 25.08 -27.46
CA ALA A 961 8.97 26.07 -28.54
C ALA A 961 10.22 26.98 -28.43
N GLN A 962 10.52 27.48 -27.23
CA GLN A 962 11.74 28.24 -26.97
C GLN A 962 13.00 27.42 -27.28
N ALA A 963 13.06 26.15 -26.85
CA ALA A 963 14.19 25.26 -27.14
C ALA A 963 14.42 25.06 -28.65
N ILE A 964 13.34 24.92 -29.42
CA ILE A 964 13.39 24.78 -30.89
C ILE A 964 13.96 26.03 -31.55
N VAL A 965 13.43 27.22 -31.24
CA VAL A 965 13.98 28.47 -31.81
C VAL A 965 15.44 28.66 -31.41
N MET A 966 15.80 28.40 -30.14
CA MET A 966 17.17 28.57 -29.63
C MET A 966 18.17 27.50 -30.10
N ASN A 967 17.72 26.38 -30.66
CA ASN A 967 18.58 25.37 -31.28
C ASN A 967 18.62 25.47 -32.82
N SER A 968 17.74 26.27 -33.43
CA SER A 968 17.65 26.46 -34.89
C SER A 968 18.12 27.85 -35.35
N ALA A 969 18.51 28.72 -34.42
CA ALA A 969 19.05 30.04 -34.71
C ALA A 969 20.58 30.00 -34.73
N ASP A 970 21.16 30.13 -35.92
CA ASP A 970 22.57 30.53 -36.07
C ASP A 970 22.81 31.92 -35.44
N GLU A 971 24.07 32.22 -35.12
CA GLU A 971 24.46 33.42 -34.37
C GLU A 971 24.15 34.73 -35.12
N GLY A 972 22.95 35.30 -34.90
CA GLY A 972 22.60 36.63 -35.41
C GLY A 972 21.13 37.00 -35.54
N VAL A 973 20.17 36.11 -35.21
CA VAL A 973 18.73 36.36 -35.46
C VAL A 973 18.18 37.49 -34.58
N ALA A 974 18.08 38.70 -35.15
CA ALA A 974 17.61 39.92 -34.48
C ALA A 974 16.13 39.90 -34.03
N ASP A 975 15.36 38.89 -34.42
CA ASP A 975 13.93 38.72 -34.09
C ASP A 975 13.66 37.50 -33.15
N LEU A 976 14.67 37.00 -32.45
CA LEU A 976 14.60 35.78 -31.62
C LEU A 976 13.40 35.76 -30.66
N LYS A 977 13.13 36.91 -30.01
CA LYS A 977 12.06 37.05 -29.00
C LYS A 977 10.66 36.85 -29.60
N ASP A 978 10.41 37.46 -30.76
CA ASP A 978 9.09 37.40 -31.39
C ASP A 978 8.89 36.05 -32.07
N HIS A 979 9.94 35.40 -32.58
CA HIS A 979 9.90 33.99 -32.98
C HIS A 979 9.52 33.07 -31.81
N ILE A 980 10.13 33.23 -30.63
CA ILE A 980 9.76 32.47 -29.42
C ILE A 980 8.29 32.71 -29.05
N GLN A 981 7.82 33.96 -29.08
CA GLN A 981 6.43 34.29 -28.73
C GLN A 981 5.42 33.73 -29.75
N ARG A 982 5.72 33.83 -31.05
CA ARG A 982 4.92 33.36 -32.19
C ARG A 982 4.77 31.84 -32.16
N LEU A 983 5.88 31.11 -32.06
CA LEU A 983 5.88 29.64 -31.96
C LEU A 983 5.24 29.15 -30.65
N SER A 984 5.52 29.80 -29.52
CA SER A 984 4.86 29.47 -28.23
C SER A 984 3.35 29.64 -28.28
N GLY A 985 2.85 30.62 -29.04
CA GLY A 985 1.43 30.78 -29.36
C GLY A 985 0.90 29.62 -30.20
N ALA A 986 1.51 29.42 -31.38
CA ALA A 986 1.12 28.39 -32.35
C ALA A 986 1.05 26.98 -31.76
N VAL A 987 2.03 26.56 -30.96
CA VAL A 987 2.06 25.22 -30.34
C VAL A 987 1.00 25.07 -29.25
N VAL A 988 0.77 26.11 -28.44
CA VAL A 988 -0.30 26.08 -27.41
C VAL A 988 -1.68 26.09 -28.05
N GLU A 989 -1.88 26.84 -29.13
CA GLU A 989 -3.11 26.87 -29.92
C GLU A 989 -3.37 25.51 -30.57
N SER A 990 -2.39 24.96 -31.27
CA SER A 990 -2.43 23.61 -31.87
C SER A 990 -2.78 22.54 -30.85
N TYR A 991 -2.18 22.56 -29.65
CA TYR A 991 -2.55 21.63 -28.57
C TYR A 991 -4.00 21.82 -28.08
N ASN A 992 -4.55 23.03 -28.09
CA ASN A 992 -5.94 23.22 -27.70
C ASN A 992 -6.91 22.77 -28.80
N ILE A 993 -6.54 22.87 -30.07
CA ILE A 993 -7.29 22.35 -31.23
C ILE A 993 -7.23 20.82 -31.27
N LEU A 994 -6.01 20.28 -31.23
CA LEU A 994 -5.67 18.85 -31.35
C LEU A 994 -4.78 18.41 -30.16
N PRO A 995 -5.36 18.09 -28.98
CA PRO A 995 -4.62 17.67 -27.79
C PRO A 995 -4.14 16.21 -27.86
N ASN A 996 -3.43 15.87 -28.95
CA ASN A 996 -2.67 14.64 -29.11
C ASN A 996 -1.18 14.99 -29.23
N LEU A 997 -0.37 14.54 -28.27
CA LEU A 997 1.07 14.84 -28.23
C LEU A 997 1.86 13.96 -29.22
N ASP A 998 1.37 12.78 -29.56
CA ASP A 998 1.99 11.87 -30.52
C ASP A 998 1.90 12.39 -31.96
N LEU A 999 0.97 13.33 -32.22
CA LEU A 999 0.89 14.08 -33.48
C LEU A 999 1.59 15.44 -33.37
N LEU A 1000 1.34 16.17 -32.27
CA LEU A 1000 1.86 17.53 -32.09
C LEU A 1000 3.38 17.59 -32.00
N ILE A 1001 4.00 16.73 -31.16
CA ILE A 1001 5.43 16.85 -30.87
C ILE A 1001 6.30 16.43 -32.06
N PRO A 1002 6.03 15.32 -32.79
CA PRO A 1002 6.76 15.02 -34.02
C PRO A 1002 6.60 16.11 -35.09
N SER A 1003 5.39 16.59 -35.35
CA SER A 1003 5.13 17.65 -36.34
C SER A 1003 5.87 18.95 -36.01
N LEU A 1004 5.94 19.31 -34.73
CA LEU A 1004 6.68 20.46 -34.22
C LEU A 1004 8.20 20.26 -34.33
N MET A 1005 8.71 19.07 -34.03
CA MET A 1005 10.13 18.72 -34.19
C MET A 1005 10.56 18.68 -35.67
N GLU A 1006 9.67 18.30 -36.58
CA GLU A 1006 9.91 18.27 -38.03
C GLU A 1006 9.90 19.66 -38.65
N LYS A 1007 8.89 20.50 -38.35
CA LYS A 1007 8.75 21.85 -38.93
C LYS A 1007 9.57 22.93 -38.21
N GLY A 1008 10.05 22.67 -36.99
CA GLY A 1008 10.91 23.59 -36.26
C GLY A 1008 10.30 24.99 -36.09
N ILE A 1009 10.98 26.01 -36.61
CA ILE A 1009 10.52 27.41 -36.56
C ILE A 1009 9.30 27.66 -37.47
N GLU A 1010 9.13 26.90 -38.56
CA GLU A 1010 8.03 27.08 -39.52
C GLU A 1010 6.67 26.57 -39.00
N PHE A 1011 6.63 25.91 -37.85
CA PHE A 1011 5.42 25.36 -37.27
C PHE A 1011 4.40 26.47 -36.91
N SER A 1012 3.18 26.33 -37.43
CA SER A 1012 2.07 27.28 -37.29
C SER A 1012 0.84 26.64 -36.64
N SER A 1013 -0.12 27.42 -36.15
CA SER A 1013 -1.41 26.86 -35.70
C SER A 1013 -2.28 26.30 -36.83
N SER A 1014 -1.96 26.61 -38.10
CA SER A 1014 -2.53 25.95 -39.28
C SER A 1014 -1.83 24.65 -39.69
N THR A 1015 -0.68 24.31 -39.09
CA THR A 1015 0.07 23.08 -39.43
C THR A 1015 -0.68 21.80 -39.01
N LEU A 1016 -1.60 21.89 -38.04
CA LEU A 1016 -2.43 20.78 -37.57
C LEU A 1016 -3.90 21.19 -37.48
N SER A 1017 -4.74 20.65 -38.36
CA SER A 1017 -6.20 20.86 -38.36
C SER A 1017 -6.93 19.97 -37.35
N MET A 1018 -8.21 20.24 -37.12
CA MET A 1018 -9.08 19.32 -36.37
C MET A 1018 -9.22 17.96 -37.07
N VAL A 1019 -9.04 16.88 -36.32
CA VAL A 1019 -9.27 15.50 -36.80
C VAL A 1019 -10.48 14.89 -36.08
N PRO A 1020 -11.56 14.52 -36.80
CA PRO A 1020 -12.69 13.81 -36.21
C PRO A 1020 -12.24 12.54 -35.46
N GLY A 1021 -12.66 12.43 -34.20
CA GLY A 1021 -12.26 11.33 -33.31
C GLY A 1021 -11.13 11.67 -32.33
N ILE A 1022 -10.54 12.87 -32.42
CA ILE A 1022 -9.66 13.46 -31.40
C ILE A 1022 -10.35 14.71 -30.81
N PRO A 1023 -10.54 14.83 -29.48
CA PRO A 1023 -11.33 15.91 -28.91
C PRO A 1023 -10.63 17.26 -28.83
N ILE A 1024 -11.28 18.30 -29.36
CA ILE A 1024 -10.87 19.70 -29.20
C ILE A 1024 -11.14 20.22 -27.79
N LYS A 1025 -10.24 21.04 -27.23
CA LYS A 1025 -10.43 21.61 -25.89
C LYS A 1025 -11.61 22.58 -25.87
N PRO A 1026 -12.59 22.42 -24.96
CA PRO A 1026 -13.80 23.23 -24.97
C PRO A 1026 -13.49 24.71 -24.71
N MET A 1027 -14.17 25.60 -25.44
CA MET A 1027 -14.27 27.02 -25.10
C MET A 1027 -14.94 27.19 -23.73
N LEU A 1028 -14.47 28.15 -22.92
CA LEU A 1028 -14.85 28.33 -21.51
C LEU A 1028 -15.41 29.74 -21.26
N ALA A 1029 -16.45 29.84 -20.43
CA ALA A 1029 -17.06 31.12 -20.09
C ALA A 1029 -16.44 31.81 -18.86
N LYS A 1030 -16.42 33.15 -18.89
CA LYS A 1030 -16.11 34.06 -17.77
C LYS A 1030 -17.33 34.18 -16.82
N ILE A 1031 -17.11 34.49 -15.55
CA ILE A 1031 -18.19 34.73 -14.57
C ILE A 1031 -18.73 36.15 -14.74
N THR A 1032 -20.04 36.36 -14.56
CA THR A 1032 -20.65 37.69 -14.61
C THR A 1032 -21.83 37.81 -13.64
N ASN A 1033 -21.91 38.97 -12.97
CA ASN A 1033 -22.81 39.23 -11.86
C ASN A 1033 -24.10 39.87 -12.38
N GLY A 1034 -25.02 39.05 -12.91
CA GLY A 1034 -26.33 39.50 -13.39
C GLY A 1034 -26.34 40.18 -14.77
N ALA A 1035 -27.56 40.44 -15.27
CA ALA A 1035 -27.80 40.99 -16.61
C ALA A 1035 -27.23 42.42 -16.86
N PRO A 1036 -27.22 43.38 -15.90
CA PRO A 1036 -26.66 44.71 -16.14
C PRO A 1036 -25.17 44.67 -16.52
N GLN A 1037 -24.38 43.79 -15.87
CA GLN A 1037 -22.96 43.64 -16.18
C GLN A 1037 -22.72 42.89 -17.49
N VAL A 1038 -23.67 42.06 -17.96
CA VAL A 1038 -23.64 41.47 -19.31
C VAL A 1038 -23.83 42.56 -20.36
N LEU A 1039 -24.87 43.40 -20.23
CA LEU A 1039 -25.13 44.51 -21.16
C LEU A 1039 -23.95 45.51 -21.20
N LYS A 1040 -23.29 45.74 -20.06
CA LYS A 1040 -22.07 46.56 -19.98
C LYS A 1040 -20.85 45.92 -20.67
N ASN A 1041 -20.76 44.58 -20.70
CA ASN A 1041 -19.66 43.87 -21.37
C ASN A 1041 -19.86 43.75 -22.89
N PHE A 1042 -21.11 43.58 -23.34
CA PHE A 1042 -21.48 43.47 -24.75
C PHE A 1042 -22.05 44.77 -25.33
N GLN A 1043 -21.71 45.93 -24.76
CA GLN A 1043 -22.31 47.20 -25.16
C GLN A 1043 -22.12 47.45 -26.66
N TYR A 1044 -23.24 47.67 -27.37
CA TYR A 1044 -23.32 47.82 -28.83
C TYR A 1044 -22.81 46.62 -29.66
N ARG A 1045 -22.88 45.40 -29.10
CA ARG A 1045 -22.54 44.13 -29.78
C ARG A 1045 -23.69 43.14 -29.67
N ALA A 1046 -24.03 42.45 -30.77
CA ALA A 1046 -25.09 41.44 -30.75
C ALA A 1046 -24.65 40.16 -30.00
N PHE A 1047 -25.56 39.60 -29.19
CA PHE A 1047 -25.32 38.38 -28.41
C PHE A 1047 -26.58 37.52 -28.28
N THR A 1048 -26.40 36.23 -28.00
CA THR A 1048 -27.48 35.32 -27.59
C THR A 1048 -27.33 34.94 -26.12
N CYS A 1049 -28.44 34.90 -25.40
CA CYS A 1049 -28.56 34.30 -24.07
C CYS A 1049 -29.17 32.90 -24.22
N GLU A 1050 -28.50 31.87 -23.72
CA GLU A 1050 -28.96 30.48 -23.77
C GLU A 1050 -29.19 29.93 -22.35
N PHE A 1051 -30.12 28.99 -22.20
CA PHE A 1051 -30.29 28.24 -20.95
C PHE A 1051 -28.99 27.50 -20.56
N LYS A 1052 -28.54 27.69 -19.31
CA LYS A 1052 -27.38 26.96 -18.77
C LYS A 1052 -27.82 25.70 -18.04
N TYR A 1053 -28.24 24.69 -18.79
CA TYR A 1053 -28.68 23.40 -18.24
C TYR A 1053 -27.64 22.76 -17.31
N ASP A 1054 -28.10 22.21 -16.18
CA ASP A 1054 -27.27 21.39 -15.29
C ASP A 1054 -27.07 19.99 -15.91
N GLY A 1055 -25.83 19.53 -16.06
CA GLY A 1055 -25.57 18.32 -16.84
C GLY A 1055 -24.13 18.11 -17.31
N GLN A 1056 -23.93 17.05 -18.11
CA GLN A 1056 -22.63 16.64 -18.63
C GLN A 1056 -22.40 17.20 -20.05
N ARG A 1057 -21.44 18.13 -20.18
CA ARG A 1057 -20.94 18.54 -21.51
C ARG A 1057 -20.23 17.37 -22.21
N ALA A 1058 -20.71 17.05 -23.40
CA ALA A 1058 -20.22 16.03 -24.33
C ALA A 1058 -19.51 16.67 -25.54
N GLN A 1059 -18.95 15.84 -26.44
CA GLN A 1059 -18.33 16.23 -27.71
C GLN A 1059 -18.17 15.06 -28.68
N ILE A 1060 -18.77 15.17 -29.89
CA ILE A 1060 -18.47 14.33 -31.08
C ILE A 1060 -18.37 15.17 -32.35
N HIS A 1061 -17.72 14.73 -33.44
CA HIS A 1061 -17.08 13.44 -33.78
C HIS A 1061 -17.99 12.26 -34.21
N ARG A 1062 -18.83 12.48 -35.23
CA ARG A 1062 -19.14 11.42 -36.21
C ARG A 1062 -17.93 11.27 -37.15
N LEU A 1063 -17.55 10.05 -37.47
CA LEU A 1063 -16.41 9.72 -38.33
C LEU A 1063 -16.86 9.38 -39.76
N ALA A 1064 -15.90 9.27 -40.69
CA ALA A 1064 -16.18 8.99 -42.10
C ALA A 1064 -16.76 7.59 -42.36
N ASP A 1065 -16.42 6.60 -41.51
CA ASP A 1065 -17.03 5.26 -41.48
C ASP A 1065 -18.47 5.25 -40.92
N GLY A 1066 -19.00 6.40 -40.52
CA GLY A 1066 -20.30 6.56 -39.88
C GLY A 1066 -20.31 6.31 -38.36
N SER A 1067 -19.19 5.86 -37.77
CA SER A 1067 -19.05 5.63 -36.33
C SER A 1067 -19.01 6.94 -35.51
N VAL A 1068 -19.15 6.83 -34.18
CA VAL A 1068 -19.52 7.95 -33.32
C VAL A 1068 -18.83 7.83 -31.95
N ARG A 1069 -17.92 8.77 -31.58
CA ARG A 1069 -17.11 8.73 -30.34
C ARG A 1069 -17.30 9.96 -29.44
N VAL A 1070 -17.68 9.81 -28.15
CA VAL A 1070 -17.81 10.95 -27.21
C VAL A 1070 -16.56 11.19 -26.43
N PHE A 1071 -16.28 12.47 -26.22
CA PHE A 1071 -15.36 12.92 -25.21
C PHE A 1071 -16.08 13.82 -24.22
N SER A 1072 -15.84 13.58 -22.93
CA SER A 1072 -16.30 14.49 -21.89
C SER A 1072 -15.65 15.86 -22.05
N ARG A 1073 -16.11 16.86 -21.29
CA ARG A 1073 -15.44 18.17 -21.11
C ARG A 1073 -13.90 18.09 -20.96
N ASN A 1074 -13.36 17.00 -20.41
CA ASN A 1074 -11.91 16.85 -20.18
C ASN A 1074 -11.19 16.09 -21.30
N GLY A 1075 -11.88 15.62 -22.34
CA GLY A 1075 -11.31 14.83 -23.44
C GLY A 1075 -11.38 13.31 -23.25
N THR A 1076 -11.81 12.82 -22.09
CA THR A 1076 -11.90 11.36 -21.81
C THR A 1076 -13.06 10.70 -22.55
N HIS A 1077 -12.82 9.53 -23.14
CA HIS A 1077 -13.82 8.84 -23.96
C HIS A 1077 -15.00 8.30 -23.15
N LYS A 1078 -16.20 8.48 -23.69
CA LYS A 1078 -17.47 7.84 -23.30
C LYS A 1078 -18.24 7.45 -24.57
N SER A 1079 -19.20 6.55 -24.47
CA SER A 1079 -20.11 6.23 -25.58
C SER A 1079 -21.20 7.30 -25.80
N THR A 1080 -21.60 7.51 -27.06
CA THR A 1080 -22.83 8.20 -27.58
C THR A 1080 -23.05 9.74 -27.45
N PHE A 1081 -22.96 10.46 -28.60
CA PHE A 1081 -23.52 11.78 -29.06
C PHE A 1081 -22.90 13.17 -28.67
N PHE A 1082 -23.09 14.18 -29.56
CA PHE A 1082 -22.13 15.27 -29.98
C PHE A 1082 -21.76 16.40 -28.97
N SER A 1083 -21.29 17.57 -29.45
CA SER A 1083 -20.77 18.72 -28.67
C SER A 1083 -21.84 19.53 -27.96
N PHE A 1084 -22.52 18.83 -27.08
CA PHE A 1084 -23.81 19.17 -26.52
C PHE A 1084 -23.75 19.21 -25.00
N GLN A 1085 -24.82 19.68 -24.36
CA GLN A 1085 -25.05 19.55 -22.93
C GLN A 1085 -26.05 18.42 -22.73
N VAL A 1086 -25.58 17.27 -22.21
CA VAL A 1086 -26.42 16.10 -21.94
C VAL A 1086 -27.03 16.26 -20.56
N VAL A 1087 -28.36 16.21 -20.49
CA VAL A 1087 -29.17 16.50 -19.30
C VAL A 1087 -30.10 15.32 -19.07
N ALA A 1088 -30.29 14.91 -17.81
CA ALA A 1088 -31.28 13.89 -17.50
C ALA A 1088 -32.70 14.48 -17.64
N ILE A 1089 -33.64 13.70 -18.18
CA ILE A 1089 -35.02 14.16 -18.38
C ILE A 1089 -36.01 13.06 -18.01
N ASP A 1090 -37.06 13.42 -17.30
CA ASP A 1090 -38.25 12.58 -17.20
C ASP A 1090 -39.13 12.84 -18.43
N ARG A 1091 -39.06 11.96 -19.43
CA ARG A 1091 -39.85 12.03 -20.66
C ARG A 1091 -41.36 11.90 -20.43
N ARG A 1092 -41.82 11.46 -19.26
CA ARG A 1092 -43.27 11.36 -18.95
C ARG A 1092 -43.87 12.74 -18.65
N ASN A 1093 -43.06 13.62 -18.07
CA ASN A 1093 -43.46 14.95 -17.62
C ASN A 1093 -42.70 16.09 -18.33
N SER A 1094 -41.85 15.75 -19.32
CA SER A 1094 -40.88 16.63 -19.98
C SER A 1094 -40.02 17.47 -19.03
N LYS A 1095 -39.76 16.94 -17.82
CA LYS A 1095 -39.10 17.68 -16.73
C LYS A 1095 -37.59 17.41 -16.74
N LEU A 1096 -36.79 18.49 -16.73
CA LEU A 1096 -35.34 18.39 -16.53
C LEU A 1096 -35.01 17.90 -15.11
N MET A 1097 -34.01 17.03 -15.02
CA MET A 1097 -33.49 16.42 -13.80
C MET A 1097 -32.06 16.89 -13.54
N SER A 1098 -31.63 16.86 -12.28
CA SER A 1098 -30.33 17.35 -11.85
C SER A 1098 -29.15 16.54 -12.40
N PHE A 1099 -27.95 17.13 -12.39
CA PHE A 1099 -26.71 16.41 -12.65
C PHE A 1099 -26.47 15.27 -11.64
N GLN A 1100 -26.98 15.37 -10.41
CA GLN A 1100 -26.88 14.28 -9.44
C GLN A 1100 -27.67 13.05 -9.89
N GLU A 1101 -28.91 13.24 -10.38
CA GLU A 1101 -29.73 12.17 -10.97
C GLU A 1101 -29.08 11.61 -12.24
N LEU A 1102 -28.59 12.48 -13.14
CA LEU A 1102 -27.81 12.06 -14.32
C LEU A 1102 -26.56 11.24 -13.93
N SER A 1103 -25.91 11.57 -12.81
CA SER A 1103 -24.69 10.89 -12.34
C SER A 1103 -24.93 9.45 -11.86
N SER A 1104 -26.18 9.11 -11.51
CA SER A 1104 -26.61 7.76 -11.11
C SER A 1104 -26.70 6.77 -12.28
N ARG A 1105 -26.77 7.28 -13.53
CA ARG A 1105 -26.80 6.44 -14.73
C ARG A 1105 -25.52 5.61 -14.83
N GLU A 1106 -25.71 4.31 -15.10
CA GLU A 1106 -24.63 3.34 -15.24
C GLU A 1106 -23.60 3.78 -16.30
N ARG A 1107 -22.33 3.42 -16.07
CA ARG A 1107 -21.20 3.76 -16.95
C ARG A 1107 -20.58 2.47 -17.45
N GLY A 1108 -20.65 2.24 -18.76
CA GLY A 1108 -19.99 1.08 -19.40
C GLY A 1108 -18.47 1.13 -19.20
N SER A 1109 -17.84 -0.04 -19.18
CA SER A 1109 -16.38 -0.14 -19.27
C SER A 1109 -15.93 -0.11 -20.74
N LYS A 1110 -14.63 -0.26 -21.00
CA LYS A 1110 -14.11 -0.44 -22.36
C LYS A 1110 -14.64 -1.73 -23.01
N ASP A 1111 -15.01 -2.70 -22.19
CA ASP A 1111 -15.25 -4.10 -22.55
C ASP A 1111 -16.68 -4.56 -22.21
N SER A 1112 -17.57 -3.63 -21.84
CA SER A 1112 -18.95 -3.91 -21.43
C SER A 1112 -19.91 -2.79 -21.84
N LEU A 1113 -20.73 -3.08 -22.86
CA LEU A 1113 -21.83 -2.24 -23.29
C LEU A 1113 -23.03 -2.40 -22.33
N ILE A 1114 -23.66 -1.28 -21.96
CA ILE A 1114 -24.92 -1.30 -21.23
C ILE A 1114 -26.05 -1.55 -22.24
N ALA A 1115 -26.77 -2.66 -22.08
CA ALA A 1115 -27.93 -2.97 -22.88
C ALA A 1115 -29.06 -1.93 -22.65
N LEU A 1116 -29.79 -1.57 -23.71
CA LEU A 1116 -30.67 -0.40 -23.73
C LEU A 1116 -31.83 -0.51 -22.72
N ASP A 1117 -32.28 -1.73 -22.44
CA ASP A 1117 -33.29 -2.09 -21.43
C ASP A 1117 -32.88 -1.71 -19.98
N LYS A 1118 -31.58 -1.58 -19.71
CA LYS A 1118 -31.05 -1.27 -18.37
C LYS A 1118 -30.92 0.25 -18.12
N ILE A 1119 -31.22 1.09 -19.11
CA ILE A 1119 -31.12 2.54 -18.98
C ILE A 1119 -32.31 3.08 -18.18
N LYS A 1120 -32.10 3.25 -16.86
CA LYS A 1120 -33.11 3.76 -15.92
C LYS A 1120 -33.29 5.29 -15.95
N VAL A 1121 -32.33 6.02 -16.51
CA VAL A 1121 -32.32 7.49 -16.55
C VAL A 1121 -32.24 7.94 -18.00
N ASP A 1122 -33.36 8.47 -18.48
CA ASP A 1122 -33.47 9.07 -19.79
C ASP A 1122 -32.69 10.39 -19.88
N ILE A 1123 -32.32 10.75 -21.11
CA ILE A 1123 -31.58 11.98 -21.41
C ILE A 1123 -32.22 12.72 -22.57
N CYS A 1124 -32.15 14.05 -22.50
CA CYS A 1124 -32.22 14.92 -23.66
C CYS A 1124 -30.81 15.49 -23.95
N ILE A 1125 -30.60 15.85 -25.20
CA ILE A 1125 -29.37 16.38 -25.75
C ILE A 1125 -29.63 17.83 -26.15
N PHE A 1126 -29.06 18.79 -25.41
CA PHE A 1126 -29.20 20.22 -25.70
C PHE A 1126 -28.02 20.77 -26.49
N VAL A 1127 -28.31 21.28 -27.68
CA VAL A 1127 -27.32 21.58 -28.71
C VAL A 1127 -27.06 23.09 -28.83
N PHE A 1128 -25.79 23.50 -28.75
CA PHE A 1128 -25.44 24.92 -28.59
C PHE A 1128 -24.28 25.44 -29.47
N ASP A 1129 -23.58 24.57 -30.20
CA ASP A 1129 -22.50 24.96 -31.13
C ASP A 1129 -22.12 23.82 -32.09
N ILE A 1130 -21.39 24.15 -33.16
CA ILE A 1130 -20.76 23.21 -34.08
C ILE A 1130 -19.37 23.74 -34.46
N MET A 1131 -18.38 22.85 -34.58
CA MET A 1131 -16.97 23.24 -34.84
C MET A 1131 -16.37 22.62 -36.10
N PHE A 1132 -17.01 21.60 -36.67
CA PHE A 1132 -16.52 20.85 -37.83
C PHE A 1132 -17.70 20.15 -38.51
N ALA A 1133 -17.77 20.17 -39.84
CA ALA A 1133 -18.71 19.38 -40.63
C ALA A 1133 -18.13 19.09 -42.03
N ASN A 1134 -18.49 17.94 -42.60
CA ASN A 1134 -18.24 17.57 -44.01
C ASN A 1134 -16.77 17.67 -44.52
N GLY A 1135 -15.78 17.76 -43.61
CA GLY A 1135 -14.36 17.93 -43.93
C GLY A 1135 -13.79 19.29 -43.53
N GLU A 1136 -14.65 20.28 -43.27
CA GLU A 1136 -14.27 21.65 -42.96
C GLU A 1136 -14.32 21.95 -41.46
N GLN A 1137 -13.38 22.77 -40.98
CA GLN A 1137 -13.38 23.31 -39.62
C GLN A 1137 -14.03 24.71 -39.59
N PHE A 1138 -14.85 24.97 -38.57
CA PHE A 1138 -15.65 26.20 -38.46
C PHE A 1138 -15.20 27.11 -37.31
N LEU A 1139 -14.00 26.90 -36.75
CA LEU A 1139 -13.55 27.61 -35.54
C LEU A 1139 -13.56 29.13 -35.70
N ASP A 1140 -13.11 29.63 -36.85
CA ASP A 1140 -12.98 31.07 -37.13
C ASP A 1140 -14.31 31.72 -37.56
N LEU A 1141 -15.33 30.93 -37.90
CA LEU A 1141 -16.64 31.46 -38.29
C LEU A 1141 -17.38 32.06 -37.07
N PRO A 1142 -18.06 33.22 -37.20
CA PRO A 1142 -18.88 33.78 -36.14
C PRO A 1142 -19.97 32.81 -35.66
N LEU A 1143 -20.32 32.89 -34.37
CA LEU A 1143 -21.31 32.00 -33.75
C LEU A 1143 -22.65 32.03 -34.48
N ARG A 1144 -23.10 33.18 -35.00
CA ARG A 1144 -24.33 33.29 -35.79
C ARG A 1144 -24.32 32.35 -37.01
N GLN A 1145 -23.20 32.30 -37.75
CA GLN A 1145 -23.03 31.42 -38.90
C GLN A 1145 -22.95 29.95 -38.47
N ARG A 1146 -22.17 29.62 -37.43
CA ARG A 1146 -22.08 28.23 -36.92
C ARG A 1146 -23.44 27.71 -36.47
N ARG A 1147 -24.26 28.54 -35.81
CA ARG A 1147 -25.62 28.17 -35.38
C ARG A 1147 -26.62 28.08 -36.53
N GLN A 1148 -26.38 28.74 -37.67
CA GLN A 1148 -27.14 28.52 -38.90
C GLN A 1148 -26.80 27.16 -39.51
N TYR A 1149 -25.53 26.89 -39.80
CA TYR A 1149 -25.06 25.57 -40.29
C TYR A 1149 -25.51 24.40 -39.42
N LEU A 1150 -25.54 24.60 -38.10
CA LEU A 1150 -26.08 23.64 -37.14
C LEU A 1150 -27.57 23.33 -37.39
N LYS A 1151 -28.41 24.36 -37.53
CA LYS A 1151 -29.86 24.20 -37.77
C LYS A 1151 -30.12 23.60 -39.15
N ASP A 1152 -29.36 24.00 -40.18
CA ASP A 1152 -29.44 23.48 -41.54
C ASP A 1152 -29.05 21.99 -41.63
N LEU A 1153 -28.09 21.54 -40.81
CA LEU A 1153 -27.58 20.17 -40.82
C LEU A 1153 -28.46 19.17 -40.05
N PHE A 1154 -29.13 19.61 -38.97
CA PHE A 1154 -29.91 18.72 -38.10
C PHE A 1154 -31.43 18.86 -38.26
N GLY A 1155 -31.93 19.98 -38.79
CA GLY A 1155 -33.36 20.18 -39.05
C GLY A 1155 -34.20 20.36 -37.79
N GLU A 1156 -35.36 19.71 -37.75
CA GLU A 1156 -36.35 19.83 -36.66
C GLU A 1156 -35.90 19.18 -35.35
N GLU A 1157 -36.35 19.74 -34.23
CA GLU A 1157 -36.10 19.20 -32.90
C GLU A 1157 -36.92 17.94 -32.62
N LYS A 1158 -36.40 17.08 -31.74
CA LYS A 1158 -37.14 15.95 -31.18
C LYS A 1158 -37.24 16.10 -29.65
N PRO A 1159 -38.35 16.67 -29.13
CA PRO A 1159 -38.56 16.92 -27.71
C PRO A 1159 -38.27 15.70 -26.83
N GLY A 1160 -37.46 15.90 -25.78
CA GLY A 1160 -37.00 14.88 -24.86
C GLY A 1160 -35.88 13.96 -25.39
N TYR A 1161 -35.35 14.22 -26.58
CA TYR A 1161 -34.24 13.46 -27.18
C TYR A 1161 -33.12 14.35 -27.71
N PHE A 1162 -33.45 15.36 -28.51
CA PHE A 1162 -32.53 16.25 -29.20
C PHE A 1162 -33.21 17.61 -29.42
N GLU A 1163 -32.69 18.66 -28.78
CA GLU A 1163 -33.25 20.01 -28.78
C GLU A 1163 -32.11 21.02 -28.93
N TYR A 1164 -32.35 22.17 -29.56
CA TYR A 1164 -31.41 23.28 -29.50
C TYR A 1164 -31.46 23.93 -28.10
N ALA A 1165 -30.37 24.56 -27.69
CA ALA A 1165 -30.37 25.31 -26.43
C ALA A 1165 -31.36 26.48 -26.52
N ARG A 1166 -32.40 26.46 -25.68
CA ARG A 1166 -33.42 27.52 -25.60
C ARG A 1166 -32.74 28.86 -25.41
N GLU A 1167 -33.12 29.84 -26.22
CA GLU A 1167 -32.40 31.10 -26.36
C GLU A 1167 -33.31 32.34 -26.39
N ILE A 1168 -32.69 33.51 -26.20
CA ILE A 1168 -33.13 34.80 -26.73
C ILE A 1168 -31.93 35.51 -27.38
N THR A 1169 -32.16 36.20 -28.50
CA THR A 1169 -31.14 37.06 -29.14
C THR A 1169 -31.36 38.53 -28.77
N VAL A 1170 -30.26 39.24 -28.55
CA VAL A 1170 -30.19 40.69 -28.33
C VAL A 1170 -29.29 41.26 -29.43
N GLU A 1171 -29.86 42.05 -30.33
CA GLU A 1171 -29.10 42.68 -31.41
C GLU A 1171 -28.32 43.91 -30.91
N SER A 1172 -27.34 44.38 -31.70
CA SER A 1172 -26.38 45.41 -31.26
C SER A 1172 -27.02 46.76 -30.88
N GLU A 1173 -28.18 47.09 -31.43
CA GLU A 1173 -28.95 48.29 -31.07
C GLU A 1173 -29.71 48.16 -29.74
N ASP A 1174 -30.12 46.94 -29.38
CA ASP A 1174 -30.80 46.61 -28.12
C ASP A 1174 -29.83 46.47 -26.94
N ALA A 1175 -28.52 46.29 -27.24
CA ALA A 1175 -27.44 45.99 -26.30
C ALA A 1175 -26.88 47.23 -25.55
N ASP A 1176 -27.75 47.96 -24.83
CA ASP A 1176 -27.37 49.03 -23.89
C ASP A 1176 -27.94 48.74 -22.48
N VAL A 1177 -27.18 49.05 -21.44
CA VAL A 1177 -27.61 48.97 -20.02
C VAL A 1177 -28.82 49.87 -19.74
N LYS A 1178 -28.99 50.95 -20.51
CA LYS A 1178 -30.14 51.86 -20.43
C LYS A 1178 -31.43 51.30 -21.04
N ASN A 1179 -31.36 50.20 -21.79
CA ASN A 1179 -32.53 49.59 -22.41
C ASN A 1179 -33.23 48.68 -21.37
N GLU A 1180 -34.14 49.28 -20.59
CA GLU A 1180 -34.91 48.58 -19.56
C GLU A 1180 -35.71 47.39 -20.13
N ALA A 1181 -36.19 47.48 -21.38
CA ALA A 1181 -36.91 46.38 -22.03
C ALA A 1181 -35.98 45.18 -22.31
N THR A 1182 -34.73 45.42 -22.75
CA THR A 1182 -33.72 44.36 -22.87
C THR A 1182 -33.32 43.79 -21.51
N LEU A 1183 -33.09 44.65 -20.52
CA LEU A 1183 -32.72 44.22 -19.17
C LEU A 1183 -33.83 43.35 -18.52
N ASN A 1184 -35.10 43.74 -18.69
CA ASN A 1184 -36.25 42.98 -18.20
C ASN A 1184 -36.42 41.66 -18.97
N ARG A 1185 -36.27 41.64 -20.31
CA ARG A 1185 -36.26 40.40 -21.12
C ARG A 1185 -35.19 39.42 -20.62
N MET A 1186 -33.95 39.89 -20.44
CA MET A 1186 -32.83 39.08 -19.96
C MET A 1186 -33.03 38.56 -18.52
N THR A 1187 -33.61 39.40 -17.65
CA THR A 1187 -33.86 39.03 -16.25
C THR A 1187 -35.00 38.02 -16.12
N SER A 1188 -36.08 38.18 -16.91
CA SER A 1188 -37.14 37.17 -17.02
C SER A 1188 -36.58 35.85 -17.56
N PHE A 1189 -35.74 35.89 -18.60
CA PHE A 1189 -35.15 34.69 -19.18
C PHE A 1189 -34.17 33.96 -18.23
N LEU A 1190 -33.45 34.70 -17.37
CA LEU A 1190 -32.66 34.13 -16.28
C LEU A 1190 -33.55 33.44 -15.23
N ASN A 1191 -34.65 34.09 -14.85
CA ASN A 1191 -35.62 33.52 -13.91
C ASN A 1191 -36.30 32.27 -14.49
N ASP A 1192 -36.72 32.30 -15.76
CA ASP A 1192 -37.26 31.15 -16.49
C ASP A 1192 -36.30 29.97 -16.46
N ALA A 1193 -35.00 30.19 -16.69
CA ALA A 1193 -33.98 29.15 -16.65
C ALA A 1193 -33.86 28.53 -15.25
N ILE A 1194 -33.85 29.34 -14.19
CA ILE A 1194 -33.77 28.88 -12.80
C ILE A 1194 -35.02 28.06 -12.42
N HIS A 1195 -36.23 28.54 -12.76
CA HIS A 1195 -37.47 27.77 -12.54
C HIS A 1195 -37.51 26.48 -13.38
N SER A 1196 -36.91 26.49 -14.57
CA SER A 1196 -36.73 25.32 -15.44
C SER A 1196 -35.61 24.37 -14.97
N SER A 1197 -35.13 24.48 -13.72
CA SER A 1197 -34.09 23.64 -13.13
C SER A 1197 -32.72 23.70 -13.84
N CYS A 1198 -32.40 24.83 -14.48
CA CYS A 1198 -31.07 25.12 -15.04
C CYS A 1198 -30.21 25.94 -14.05
N GLU A 1199 -28.89 25.95 -14.21
CA GLU A 1199 -27.95 26.69 -13.34
C GLU A 1199 -28.05 28.23 -13.50
N GLY A 1200 -28.79 28.73 -14.49
CA GLY A 1200 -28.82 30.13 -14.93
C GLY A 1200 -28.74 30.23 -16.45
N ILE A 1201 -27.99 31.22 -16.97
CA ILE A 1201 -27.83 31.43 -18.42
C ILE A 1201 -26.36 31.53 -18.85
N MET A 1202 -26.09 31.07 -20.07
CA MET A 1202 -24.88 31.38 -20.84
C MET A 1202 -25.16 32.62 -21.69
N VAL A 1203 -24.17 33.46 -21.92
CA VAL A 1203 -24.29 34.57 -22.87
C VAL A 1203 -23.11 34.54 -23.83
N LYS A 1204 -23.37 34.66 -25.13
CA LYS A 1204 -22.35 34.51 -26.19
C LYS A 1204 -22.46 35.60 -27.24
N SER A 1205 -21.33 36.21 -27.61
CA SER A 1205 -21.24 37.09 -28.79
C SER A 1205 -21.67 36.34 -30.05
N LEU A 1206 -22.46 36.97 -30.91
CA LEU A 1206 -22.94 36.38 -32.16
C LEU A 1206 -21.97 36.62 -33.33
N ASP A 1207 -21.46 37.85 -33.44
CA ASP A 1207 -20.75 38.33 -34.64
C ASP A 1207 -19.33 38.84 -34.34
N VAL A 1208 -19.18 39.82 -33.43
CA VAL A 1208 -17.88 40.44 -33.11
C VAL A 1208 -17.11 39.58 -32.10
N ASP A 1209 -15.85 39.26 -32.39
CA ASP A 1209 -14.99 38.36 -31.57
C ASP A 1209 -15.62 36.98 -31.29
N ALA A 1210 -16.53 36.51 -32.16
CA ALA A 1210 -17.44 35.39 -31.90
C ALA A 1210 -16.92 33.99 -32.33
N GLY A 1211 -15.68 33.90 -32.81
CA GLY A 1211 -15.03 32.63 -33.15
C GLY A 1211 -14.88 31.68 -31.95
N TYR A 1212 -14.90 30.38 -32.21
CA TYR A 1212 -14.70 29.36 -31.20
C TYR A 1212 -13.23 29.33 -30.79
N THR A 1213 -12.91 29.69 -29.53
CA THR A 1213 -11.52 29.76 -29.05
C THR A 1213 -11.23 28.69 -27.98
N PRO A 1214 -10.62 27.54 -28.37
CA PRO A 1214 -10.37 26.41 -27.48
C PRO A 1214 -9.61 26.77 -26.19
N SER A 1215 -10.06 26.28 -25.04
CA SER A 1215 -9.42 26.52 -23.72
C SER A 1215 -9.34 28.00 -23.27
N LYS A 1216 -9.85 28.96 -24.06
CA LYS A 1216 -9.86 30.39 -23.72
C LYS A 1216 -11.04 30.69 -22.79
N ARG A 1217 -10.84 31.60 -21.84
CA ARG A 1217 -11.91 32.36 -21.15
C ARG A 1217 -11.84 33.79 -21.67
N SER A 1218 -12.54 34.07 -22.75
CA SER A 1218 -12.72 35.41 -23.30
C SER A 1218 -14.00 36.05 -22.76
N ASP A 1219 -14.15 37.36 -22.96
CA ASP A 1219 -15.41 38.06 -22.72
C ASP A 1219 -16.50 37.71 -23.74
N ALA A 1220 -16.15 37.06 -24.85
CA ALA A 1220 -17.12 36.60 -25.84
C ALA A 1220 -18.11 35.55 -25.30
N TRP A 1221 -17.74 34.77 -24.28
CA TRP A 1221 -18.63 33.82 -23.60
C TRP A 1221 -18.68 34.13 -22.09
N LEU A 1222 -19.85 34.53 -21.59
CA LEU A 1222 -20.12 34.79 -20.17
C LEU A 1222 -21.07 33.72 -19.62
N LYS A 1223 -21.13 33.61 -18.29
CA LYS A 1223 -22.16 32.84 -17.57
C LYS A 1223 -22.68 33.62 -16.36
N VAL A 1224 -24.00 33.68 -16.25
CA VAL A 1224 -24.73 34.24 -15.11
C VAL A 1224 -25.42 33.08 -14.40
N LYS A 1225 -25.34 33.06 -13.07
CA LYS A 1225 -25.94 32.05 -12.20
C LYS A 1225 -26.71 32.70 -11.07
N ARG A 1226 -27.65 31.95 -10.47
CA ARG A 1226 -28.24 32.26 -9.15
C ARG A 1226 -27.15 32.60 -8.11
N ASP A 1227 -26.17 31.72 -7.93
CA ASP A 1227 -25.04 31.88 -6.99
C ASP A 1227 -24.09 33.06 -7.29
N TYR A 1228 -24.29 33.83 -8.38
CA TYR A 1228 -23.52 35.05 -8.70
C TYR A 1228 -24.38 36.33 -8.68
N VAL A 1229 -25.66 36.23 -8.31
CA VAL A 1229 -26.56 37.38 -8.14
C VAL A 1229 -26.75 37.62 -6.65
N GLU A 1230 -26.40 38.82 -6.21
CA GLU A 1230 -26.50 39.26 -4.83
C GLU A 1230 -27.96 39.17 -4.34
N GLY A 1231 -28.17 38.58 -3.16
CA GLY A 1231 -29.51 38.31 -2.62
C GLY A 1231 -30.21 37.04 -3.13
N LEU A 1232 -29.66 36.31 -4.12
CA LEU A 1232 -30.22 35.04 -4.61
C LEU A 1232 -29.36 33.80 -4.26
N SER A 1233 -28.18 33.99 -3.68
CA SER A 1233 -27.30 32.92 -3.21
C SER A 1233 -27.74 32.35 -1.86
N ASP A 1234 -27.82 31.01 -1.76
CA ASP A 1234 -28.09 30.34 -0.49
C ASP A 1234 -26.88 30.49 0.46
N SER A 1235 -27.11 30.92 1.70
CA SER A 1235 -26.08 31.10 2.73
C SER A 1235 -26.36 30.20 3.93
N LEU A 1236 -25.30 29.67 4.56
CA LEU A 1236 -25.36 28.67 5.62
C LEU A 1236 -24.27 28.93 6.66
N ASP A 1237 -24.66 29.14 7.91
CA ASP A 1237 -23.74 29.19 9.05
C ASP A 1237 -23.42 27.78 9.54
N LEU A 1238 -22.13 27.43 9.61
CA LEU A 1238 -21.66 26.06 9.84
C LEU A 1238 -20.53 26.00 10.88
N VAL A 1239 -20.66 25.10 11.86
CA VAL A 1239 -19.67 24.88 12.93
C VAL A 1239 -18.52 23.98 12.42
N PRO A 1240 -17.23 24.38 12.57
CA PRO A 1240 -16.10 23.54 12.18
C PRO A 1240 -15.86 22.35 13.13
N ILE A 1241 -16.49 21.20 12.86
CA ILE A 1241 -16.39 19.97 13.69
C ILE A 1241 -15.07 19.17 13.54
N GLY A 1242 -14.07 19.67 12.80
CA GLY A 1242 -12.78 18.99 12.66
C GLY A 1242 -11.95 19.41 11.45
N ALA A 1243 -10.69 18.97 11.43
CA ALA A 1243 -9.70 19.32 10.40
C ALA A 1243 -9.04 18.07 9.77
N TRP A 1244 -8.45 18.25 8.59
CA TRP A 1244 -7.63 17.24 7.90
C TRP A 1244 -6.23 17.80 7.69
N HIS A 1245 -5.19 16.96 7.88
CA HIS A 1245 -3.80 17.35 7.63
C HIS A 1245 -3.60 17.98 6.23
N GLY A 1246 -2.76 19.01 6.20
CA GLY A 1246 -2.32 19.68 4.99
C GLY A 1246 -1.66 18.76 3.97
N ASN A 1247 -1.79 19.09 2.69
CA ASN A 1247 -1.20 18.30 1.60
C ASN A 1247 -0.64 19.21 0.50
N GLY A 1248 0.60 18.96 0.07
CA GLY A 1248 1.31 19.77 -0.93
C GLY A 1248 1.42 21.23 -0.50
N ARG A 1249 0.87 22.16 -1.31
CA ARG A 1249 0.83 23.60 -0.98
C ARG A 1249 0.05 23.98 0.30
N LYS A 1250 -0.61 23.01 0.95
CA LYS A 1250 -1.26 23.17 2.25
C LYS A 1250 -0.56 22.44 3.39
N ALA A 1251 0.54 21.72 3.14
CA ALA A 1251 1.25 20.95 4.16
C ALA A 1251 1.88 21.85 5.23
N GLY A 1252 2.00 21.30 6.44
CA GLY A 1252 1.86 22.05 7.69
C GLY A 1252 0.48 21.82 8.31
#